data_AF-A0A7C7V1D5-F1
#
_entry.id   AF-A0A7C7V1D5-F1
#
_cell.length_a   1.000
_cell.length_b   1.000
_cell.length_c   1.000
_cell.angle_alpha   90.00
_cell.angle_beta   90.00
_cell.angle_gamma   90.00
#
_symmetry.space_group_name_H-M   'P 1'
#
loop_
_entity.id
_entity.type
_entity.pdbx_description
1 polymer ?
#
loop_
_entity_poly.entity_id
_entity_poly.type
_entity_poly.pdbx_seq_one_letter_code
_entity_poly.pdbx_strand_id
1 'polypeptide(L)'
;MTSNGYASSLGRRTPKPPADRETKAMNPVIRTTQLTACEPRKQCWPMLWPVLCVALLAAVQREAGGAAAVHRPHHPWLFLTAADVQRVHQAVRTNAQFARWAEELVARAESADEAELPSLDRAWWDAERGKPWRDTYPAVFQHTWLDPYAWADLARTCAYANMLRPSPGLVEKAKRLLLELADFTFEFEHYDVGLNYTVWGVVALEAYDILHESFDKAERRRLDAFFERFYRAVKKNDDYWVEHEPGGTLNNHYAWHKLCFVATGLFFARPERIDEAFEGPRGINFLMRYGFSDNGLWREGAIPYQFAATSPLLLAAELLENAGHRRSLYRGGETFDGRNLRLAYDALLGLLFPDRRLPTIGDCYGRRPHLGEHADFETLCRRFKDPRYAWLLRDAPRRCDDLLFRGSADLPQGTPPEQRCRLWPEAGYVALRAVEGTDYWSGRGWTLFATYSANRVHSNADKLSIQLFADGHLWLPDLEARSSEVHAFSSRVQARLNRHTICHNTLLVDRRNQRHPRRRLDLVEYHVLPGLKRVTIGDLSGQLYPHVRQLRTCIVREGYVLDVFQANRIRSHGTPSRLAWLLHIDGTPGNSSMPPGRGFDLPAADPWSYLIRPTKADLPGRYWEVLCHGRQHFRLDVATSDPGELIRCGFPLDDSDSPDVVPMRMFCLDTSEGWFAAVYQCGPEPPPAARIRLSAGELGNWLVTVEIDGQRFAHRVPQLSELPEPVR
;
A
#
# COMPACT_ATOMS: atom_id res chain seq x y z
N MET A 1 49.43 6.67 22.13
CA MET A 1 50.10 7.85 22.73
C MET A 1 48.98 8.86 23.00
N THR A 2 48.61 9.25 24.21
CA THR A 2 49.13 9.11 25.57
C THR A 2 47.93 9.21 26.52
N SER A 3 48.03 8.46 27.61
CA SER A 3 47.13 8.35 28.75
C SER A 3 47.18 9.55 29.70
N ASN A 4 46.14 9.65 30.55
CA ASN A 4 46.08 10.07 31.97
C ASN A 4 44.84 10.98 32.17
N GLY A 5 43.92 10.79 33.11
CA GLY A 5 43.92 10.02 34.35
C GLY A 5 43.46 10.96 35.48
N TYR A 6 42.36 10.63 36.19
CA TYR A 6 42.21 10.62 37.66
C TYR A 6 40.74 10.64 38.14
N ALA A 7 40.50 9.81 39.15
CA ALA A 7 39.27 9.60 39.91
C ALA A 7 39.03 10.69 40.98
N SER A 8 37.79 11.02 41.35
CA SER A 8 37.02 10.54 42.54
C SER A 8 36.01 11.69 42.86
N SER A 9 34.81 11.56 43.43
CA SER A 9 34.34 10.79 44.58
C SER A 9 32.80 10.93 44.74
N LEU A 10 32.19 9.87 45.28
CA LEU A 10 31.03 9.78 46.19
C LEU A 10 29.89 10.83 46.18
N GLY A 11 28.68 10.34 45.92
CA GLY A 11 27.42 11.01 46.30
C GLY A 11 26.20 10.11 46.09
N ARG A 12 25.99 9.12 46.97
CA ARG A 12 24.75 8.31 47.01
C ARG A 12 23.55 9.19 47.38
N ARG A 13 22.52 9.22 46.53
CA ARG A 13 21.14 9.52 46.92
C ARG A 13 20.19 8.52 46.27
N THR A 14 19.54 7.74 47.12
CA THR A 14 18.42 6.85 46.81
C THR A 14 17.15 7.67 46.52
N PRO A 15 16.33 7.31 45.52
CA PRO A 15 14.94 7.73 45.45
C PRO A 15 14.04 6.69 46.11
N LYS A 16 13.26 7.13 47.11
CA LYS A 16 12.10 6.42 47.67
C LYS A 16 11.00 6.24 46.61
N PRO A 17 10.22 5.14 46.66
CA PRO A 17 9.05 4.95 45.81
C PRO A 17 7.86 5.78 46.30
N PRO A 18 6.97 6.27 45.41
CA PRO A 18 5.69 6.82 45.83
C PRO A 18 4.69 5.69 46.13
N ALA A 19 4.00 5.88 47.24
CA ALA A 19 3.01 5.00 47.82
C ALA A 19 1.68 5.00 47.05
N ASP A 20 1.07 3.82 47.08
CA ASP A 20 -0.36 3.49 47.16
C ASP A 20 -1.35 4.66 47.11
N ARG A 21 -2.19 4.65 46.08
CA ARG A 21 -3.51 5.26 46.09
C ARG A 21 -4.56 4.27 45.58
N GLU A 22 -5.18 3.62 46.57
CA GLU A 22 -6.60 3.36 46.72
C GLU A 22 -7.46 3.21 45.44
N THR A 23 -7.78 1.95 45.20
CA THR A 23 -8.98 1.44 44.55
C THR A 23 -10.25 2.10 45.08
N LYS A 24 -10.99 2.82 44.21
CA LYS A 24 -12.40 3.14 44.43
C LYS A 24 -13.30 2.12 43.73
N ALA A 25 -14.08 1.44 44.56
CA ALA A 25 -15.10 0.47 44.19
C ALA A 25 -16.23 1.10 43.35
N MET A 26 -16.63 0.38 42.31
CA MET A 26 -17.92 0.56 41.63
C MET A 26 -19.01 -0.10 42.47
N ASN A 27 -20.01 0.68 42.88
CA ASN A 27 -21.27 0.16 43.39
C ASN A 27 -22.22 -0.13 42.22
N PRO A 28 -22.86 -1.31 42.16
CA PRO A 28 -24.00 -1.56 41.27
C PRO A 28 -25.30 -1.23 42.02
N VAL A 29 -26.20 -0.46 41.39
CA VAL A 29 -27.59 -0.39 41.83
C VAL A 29 -28.50 -0.81 40.68
N ILE A 30 -29.17 -1.92 40.97
CA ILE A 30 -30.31 -2.53 40.31
C ILE A 30 -31.48 -1.55 40.27
N ARG A 31 -32.16 -1.41 39.12
CA ARG A 31 -33.62 -1.29 39.08
C ARG A 31 -34.21 -1.98 37.86
N THR A 32 -34.88 -3.07 38.18
CA THR A 32 -35.92 -3.82 37.49
C THR A 32 -37.01 -2.95 36.84
N THR A 33 -37.45 -3.34 35.64
CA THR A 33 -38.85 -3.19 35.21
C THR A 33 -39.21 -4.30 34.23
N GLN A 34 -39.71 -5.40 34.79
CA GLN A 34 -40.81 -6.20 34.24
C GLN A 34 -42.05 -5.28 34.14
N LEU A 35 -43.06 -5.37 33.28
CA LEU A 35 -43.69 -6.42 32.47
C LEU A 35 -44.61 -5.68 31.49
N THR A 36 -44.87 -6.21 30.30
CA THR A 36 -46.26 -6.37 29.81
C THR A 36 -46.28 -7.30 28.61
N ALA A 37 -46.98 -8.40 28.80
CA ALA A 37 -47.32 -9.40 27.80
C ALA A 37 -48.42 -8.88 26.87
N CYS A 38 -48.36 -9.26 25.60
CA CYS A 38 -49.55 -9.36 24.76
C CYS A 38 -49.33 -10.43 23.67
N GLU A 39 -49.76 -11.65 24.00
CA GLU A 39 -50.30 -12.65 23.08
C GLU A 39 -51.68 -13.05 23.67
N PRO A 40 -52.63 -13.68 22.96
CA PRO A 40 -52.45 -14.53 21.77
C PRO A 40 -53.54 -14.41 20.69
N ARG A 41 -53.30 -14.97 19.50
CA ARG A 41 -54.38 -15.68 18.76
C ARG A 41 -53.87 -17.00 18.19
N LYS A 42 -54.48 -18.06 18.72
CA LYS A 42 -54.43 -19.46 18.30
C LYS A 42 -55.28 -19.64 17.04
N GLN A 43 -54.84 -20.51 16.14
CA GLN A 43 -55.75 -21.45 15.47
C GLN A 43 -55.01 -22.76 15.13
N CYS A 44 -55.77 -23.84 15.20
CA CYS A 44 -55.34 -25.20 15.54
C CYS A 44 -55.26 -26.15 14.32
N TRP A 45 -54.23 -27.02 14.33
CA TRP A 45 -54.23 -28.49 14.09
C TRP A 45 -54.64 -29.08 12.71
N PRO A 46 -54.28 -30.34 12.35
CA PRO A 46 -53.57 -31.38 13.13
C PRO A 46 -52.38 -32.08 12.43
N MET A 47 -51.61 -32.79 13.27
CA MET A 47 -50.66 -33.87 12.94
C MET A 47 -51.27 -35.01 12.12
N LEU A 48 -50.45 -35.69 11.31
CA LEU A 48 -50.49 -37.15 11.11
C LEU A 48 -49.15 -37.69 10.55
N TRP A 49 -48.52 -38.52 11.38
CA TRP A 49 -47.57 -39.62 11.13
C TRP A 49 -46.05 -39.40 10.86
N PRO A 50 -45.19 -39.94 11.76
CA PRO A 50 -43.75 -40.16 11.56
C PRO A 50 -43.40 -41.67 11.48
N VAL A 51 -42.94 -42.18 10.32
CA VAL A 51 -42.22 -43.49 10.25
C VAL A 51 -41.10 -43.54 9.18
N LEU A 52 -40.95 -42.58 8.26
CA LEU A 52 -40.08 -42.80 7.07
C LEU A 52 -38.75 -42.01 6.98
N CYS A 53 -38.17 -41.57 8.10
CA CYS A 53 -36.94 -40.74 8.06
C CYS A 53 -35.69 -41.33 8.73
N VAL A 54 -35.69 -42.62 9.13
CA VAL A 54 -34.47 -43.27 9.67
C VAL A 54 -33.75 -44.15 8.63
N ALA A 55 -34.37 -44.45 7.48
CA ALA A 55 -33.76 -45.25 6.42
C ALA A 55 -33.08 -44.42 5.30
N LEU A 56 -33.42 -43.13 5.12
CA LEU A 56 -32.80 -42.29 4.09
C LEU A 56 -31.48 -41.61 4.53
N LEU A 57 -31.24 -41.50 5.84
CA LEU A 57 -29.96 -40.97 6.37
C LEU A 57 -28.83 -42.01 6.36
N ALA A 58 -29.16 -43.30 6.28
CA ALA A 58 -28.17 -44.37 6.14
C ALA A 58 -27.77 -44.68 4.68
N ALA A 59 -28.51 -44.16 3.69
CA ALA A 59 -28.24 -44.37 2.28
C ALA A 59 -27.41 -43.24 1.63
N VAL A 60 -27.38 -42.03 2.23
CA VAL A 60 -26.52 -40.92 1.77
C VAL A 60 -25.12 -40.95 2.41
N GLN A 61 -24.93 -41.70 3.51
CA GLN A 61 -23.61 -41.91 4.13
C GLN A 61 -22.82 -43.11 3.57
N ARG A 62 -23.32 -43.82 2.56
CA ARG A 62 -22.62 -44.95 1.91
C ARG A 62 -21.95 -44.64 0.57
N GLU A 63 -21.97 -43.38 0.11
CA GLU A 63 -21.12 -42.92 -1.01
C GLU A 63 -19.82 -42.22 -0.56
N ALA A 64 -19.58 -42.10 0.75
CA ALA A 64 -18.30 -41.65 1.30
C ALA A 64 -17.44 -42.86 1.71
N GLY A 65 -16.81 -43.52 0.74
CA GLY A 65 -15.99 -44.70 1.03
C GLY A 65 -15.19 -45.29 -0.12
N GLY A 66 -15.22 -44.67 -1.31
CA GLY A 66 -14.24 -44.92 -2.34
C GLY A 66 -13.19 -43.82 -2.29
N ALA A 67 -12.17 -43.95 -1.44
CA ALA A 67 -10.93 -43.23 -1.68
C ALA A 67 -10.35 -43.80 -2.97
N ALA A 68 -10.80 -43.26 -4.11
CA ALA A 68 -10.10 -43.43 -5.38
C ALA A 68 -8.64 -43.09 -5.06
N ALA A 69 -7.74 -44.04 -5.30
CA ALA A 69 -6.32 -43.83 -5.12
C ALA A 69 -5.98 -42.55 -5.88
N VAL A 70 -5.80 -41.44 -5.14
CA VAL A 70 -5.45 -40.16 -5.73
C VAL A 70 -4.09 -40.44 -6.35
N HIS A 71 -4.06 -40.52 -7.67
CA HIS A 71 -2.83 -40.72 -8.40
C HIS A 71 -1.94 -39.55 -8.01
N ARG A 72 -0.93 -39.81 -7.16
CA ARG A 72 -0.01 -38.75 -6.76
C ARG A 72 0.71 -38.31 -8.03
N PRO A 73 0.57 -37.05 -8.46
CA PRO A 73 1.23 -36.59 -9.66
C PRO A 73 2.74 -36.73 -9.49
N HIS A 74 3.46 -36.98 -10.58
CA HIS A 74 4.92 -36.91 -10.55
C HIS A 74 5.34 -35.46 -10.29
N HIS A 75 6.28 -35.27 -9.38
CA HIS A 75 6.84 -33.98 -9.04
C HIS A 75 7.81 -33.46 -10.11
N PRO A 76 7.92 -32.13 -10.33
CA PRO A 76 7.05 -31.08 -9.78
C PRO A 76 5.67 -31.07 -10.43
N TRP A 77 4.66 -30.70 -9.64
CA TRP A 77 3.29 -30.55 -10.13
C TRP A 77 2.52 -29.38 -9.50
N LEU A 78 2.98 -28.87 -8.36
CA LEU A 78 2.24 -27.89 -7.58
C LEU A 78 2.64 -26.47 -7.98
N PHE A 79 3.95 -26.17 -7.91
CA PHE A 79 4.46 -24.84 -8.23
C PHE A 79 4.70 -24.64 -9.72
N LEU A 80 5.21 -25.70 -10.36
CA LEU A 80 5.39 -25.78 -11.80
C LEU A 80 4.70 -27.04 -12.33
N THR A 81 3.99 -26.90 -13.43
CA THR A 81 3.44 -28.04 -14.15
C THR A 81 4.41 -28.51 -15.24
N ALA A 82 4.26 -29.74 -15.73
CA ALA A 82 5.02 -30.21 -16.89
C ALA A 82 4.89 -29.28 -18.11
N ALA A 83 3.73 -28.64 -18.30
CA ALA A 83 3.50 -27.67 -19.36
C ALA A 83 4.32 -26.38 -19.15
N ASP A 84 4.51 -25.94 -17.90
CA ASP A 84 5.37 -24.80 -17.59
C ASP A 84 6.83 -25.11 -17.93
N VAL A 85 7.32 -26.29 -17.56
CA VAL A 85 8.70 -26.72 -17.88
C VAL A 85 8.93 -26.74 -19.38
N GLN A 86 8.03 -27.37 -20.14
CA GLN A 86 8.11 -27.41 -21.61
C GLN A 86 8.08 -26.01 -22.22
N ARG A 87 7.23 -25.13 -21.70
CA ARG A 87 7.12 -23.73 -22.14
C ARG A 87 8.41 -22.96 -21.90
N VAL A 88 9.04 -23.11 -20.74
CA VAL A 88 10.34 -22.46 -20.45
C VAL A 88 11.41 -22.94 -21.43
N HIS A 89 11.55 -24.25 -21.63
CA HIS A 89 12.53 -24.79 -22.58
C HIS A 89 12.27 -24.31 -24.01
N GLN A 90 11.00 -24.21 -24.42
CA GLN A 90 10.66 -23.66 -25.72
C GLN A 90 11.08 -22.19 -25.81
N ALA A 91 10.71 -21.37 -24.82
CA ALA A 91 11.04 -19.95 -24.78
C ALA A 91 12.55 -19.69 -24.79
N VAL A 92 13.33 -20.47 -24.02
CA VAL A 92 14.81 -20.39 -24.01
C VAL A 92 15.40 -20.69 -25.39
N ARG A 93 14.79 -21.60 -26.16
CA ARG A 93 15.26 -21.90 -27.53
C ARG A 93 14.86 -20.84 -28.56
N THR A 94 13.72 -20.16 -28.37
CA THR A 94 13.13 -19.29 -29.41
C THR A 94 13.21 -17.79 -29.10
N ASN A 95 13.51 -17.40 -27.87
CA ASN A 95 13.52 -16.00 -27.44
C ASN A 95 14.86 -15.65 -26.77
N ALA A 96 15.61 -14.73 -27.38
CA ALA A 96 16.95 -14.36 -26.93
C ALA A 96 16.99 -13.76 -25.51
N GLN A 97 15.93 -13.06 -25.09
CA GLN A 97 15.86 -12.51 -23.73
C GLN A 97 15.69 -13.64 -22.70
N PHE A 98 14.85 -14.63 -22.98
CA PHE A 98 14.68 -15.81 -22.12
C PHE A 98 15.94 -16.67 -22.09
N ALA A 99 16.63 -16.84 -23.23
CA ALA A 99 17.92 -17.51 -23.28
C ALA A 99 18.95 -16.82 -22.37
N ARG A 100 19.04 -15.48 -22.45
CA ARG A 100 19.95 -14.70 -21.58
C ARG A 100 19.60 -14.85 -20.10
N TRP A 101 18.32 -14.74 -19.73
CA TRP A 101 17.91 -14.93 -18.33
C TRP A 101 18.18 -16.34 -17.81
N ALA A 102 18.01 -17.37 -18.66
CA ALA A 102 18.36 -18.73 -18.29
C ALA A 102 19.86 -18.87 -18.03
N GLU A 103 20.71 -18.31 -18.88
CA GLU A 103 22.17 -18.30 -18.68
C GLU A 103 22.57 -17.51 -17.42
N GLU A 104 21.98 -16.34 -17.18
CA GLU A 104 22.21 -15.54 -15.97
C GLU A 104 21.81 -16.31 -14.70
N LEU A 105 20.67 -17.01 -14.73
CA LEU A 105 20.19 -17.80 -13.60
C LEU A 105 21.09 -19.01 -13.34
N VAL A 106 21.52 -19.73 -14.39
CA VAL A 106 22.44 -20.86 -14.27
C VAL A 106 23.80 -20.40 -13.75
N ALA A 107 24.35 -19.31 -14.31
CA ALA A 107 25.61 -18.74 -13.86
C ALA A 107 25.53 -18.32 -12.38
N ARG A 108 24.45 -17.66 -11.96
CA ARG A 108 24.21 -17.29 -10.56
C ARG A 108 24.17 -18.52 -9.65
N ALA A 109 23.51 -19.60 -10.07
CA ALA A 109 23.44 -20.85 -9.30
C ALA A 109 24.82 -21.52 -9.15
N GLU A 110 25.60 -21.55 -10.23
CA GLU A 110 26.93 -22.16 -10.28
C GLU A 110 27.96 -21.34 -9.48
N SER A 111 27.90 -20.00 -9.54
CA SER A 111 28.90 -19.13 -8.92
C SER A 111 28.64 -18.77 -7.46
N ALA A 112 27.40 -18.90 -6.98
CA ALA A 112 27.07 -18.54 -5.59
C ALA A 112 27.83 -19.42 -4.60
N ASP A 113 28.48 -18.83 -3.59
CA ASP A 113 29.16 -19.58 -2.54
C ASP A 113 28.20 -19.83 -1.36
N GLU A 114 28.10 -21.10 -0.93
CA GLU A 114 27.30 -21.48 0.24
C GLU A 114 27.87 -20.86 1.53
N ALA A 115 29.18 -20.59 1.57
CA ALA A 115 29.85 -19.98 2.72
C ALA A 115 29.52 -18.48 2.91
N GLU A 116 28.97 -17.82 1.88
CA GLU A 116 28.53 -16.42 1.95
C GLU A 116 27.10 -16.28 2.52
N LEU A 117 26.39 -17.40 2.73
CA LEU A 117 25.05 -17.37 3.26
C LEU A 117 25.04 -16.90 4.73
N PRO A 118 24.01 -16.14 5.13
CA PRO A 118 23.89 -15.66 6.50
C PRO A 118 23.70 -16.82 7.47
N SER A 119 24.22 -16.67 8.68
CA SER A 119 24.03 -17.66 9.75
C SER A 119 22.56 -17.76 10.16
N LEU A 120 22.08 -18.99 10.37
CA LEU A 120 20.76 -19.28 10.94
C LEU A 120 20.83 -19.49 12.47
N ASP A 121 21.81 -18.88 13.13
CA ASP A 121 22.01 -18.95 14.58
C ASP A 121 20.81 -18.39 15.35
N ARG A 122 20.64 -18.89 16.57
CA ARG A 122 19.54 -18.57 17.49
C ARG A 122 19.97 -17.61 18.60
N ALA A 123 21.27 -17.36 18.78
CA ALA A 123 21.78 -16.55 19.89
C ALA A 123 21.22 -15.12 19.89
N TRP A 124 20.86 -14.56 18.72
CA TRP A 124 20.20 -13.26 18.64
C TRP A 124 18.89 -13.23 19.43
N TRP A 125 18.15 -14.34 19.47
CA TRP A 125 16.84 -14.39 20.10
C TRP A 125 16.91 -14.27 21.62
N ASP A 126 17.96 -14.77 22.25
CA ASP A 126 18.16 -14.62 23.70
C ASP A 126 18.28 -13.14 24.11
N ALA A 127 18.81 -12.30 23.22
CA ALA A 127 18.88 -10.86 23.43
C ALA A 127 17.55 -10.14 23.17
N GLU A 128 16.68 -10.66 22.29
CA GLU A 128 15.46 -9.98 21.85
C GLU A 128 14.20 -10.43 22.58
N ARG A 129 14.07 -11.70 22.98
CA ARG A 129 12.80 -12.31 23.43
C ARG A 129 12.14 -11.68 24.65
N GLY A 130 12.91 -10.93 25.45
CA GLY A 130 12.42 -10.22 26.64
C GLY A 130 12.01 -8.77 26.38
N LYS A 131 12.26 -8.24 25.17
CA LYS A 131 11.97 -6.85 24.82
C LYS A 131 10.53 -6.69 24.32
N PRO A 132 9.94 -5.49 24.42
CA PRO A 132 8.68 -5.21 23.75
C PRO A 132 8.81 -5.44 22.24
N TRP A 133 7.83 -6.14 21.62
CA TRP A 133 7.91 -6.52 20.20
C TRP A 133 8.19 -5.35 19.26
N ARG A 134 7.63 -4.17 19.53
CA ARG A 134 7.89 -2.94 18.76
C ARG A 134 9.37 -2.56 18.68
N ASP A 135 10.17 -2.97 19.65
CA ASP A 135 11.60 -2.65 19.75
C ASP A 135 12.48 -3.76 19.14
N THR A 136 11.87 -4.87 18.66
CA THR A 136 12.55 -6.05 18.09
C THR A 136 12.43 -6.16 16.57
N TYR A 137 11.63 -5.30 15.92
CA TYR A 137 11.31 -5.38 14.48
C TYR A 137 12.54 -5.59 13.57
N PRO A 138 13.64 -4.82 13.68
CA PRO A 138 14.78 -5.00 12.79
C PRO A 138 15.43 -6.40 12.91
N ALA A 139 15.62 -6.90 14.13
CA ALA A 139 16.20 -8.22 14.36
C ALA A 139 15.25 -9.34 13.91
N VAL A 140 13.95 -9.21 14.21
CA VAL A 140 12.93 -10.16 13.75
C VAL A 140 12.89 -10.19 12.23
N PHE A 141 12.87 -9.05 11.56
CA PHE A 141 12.86 -8.97 10.10
C PHE A 141 14.11 -9.62 9.50
N GLN A 142 15.30 -9.31 10.01
CA GLN A 142 16.55 -9.89 9.53
C GLN A 142 16.55 -11.43 9.67
N HIS A 143 16.32 -11.94 10.88
CA HIS A 143 16.59 -13.34 11.21
C HIS A 143 15.42 -14.29 10.93
N THR A 144 14.20 -13.76 10.74
CA THR A 144 13.02 -14.59 10.46
C THR A 144 12.54 -14.46 9.02
N TRP A 145 13.00 -13.43 8.29
CA TRP A 145 12.77 -13.26 6.86
C TRP A 145 14.08 -13.31 6.07
N LEU A 146 14.92 -12.28 6.13
CA LEU A 146 16.02 -12.09 5.16
C LEU A 146 17.02 -13.24 5.16
N ASP A 147 17.48 -13.64 6.35
CA ASP A 147 18.47 -14.71 6.50
C ASP A 147 17.96 -16.05 5.93
N PRO A 148 16.86 -16.63 6.42
CA PRO A 148 16.35 -17.89 5.87
C PRO A 148 15.87 -17.79 4.42
N TYR A 149 15.45 -16.60 3.97
CA TYR A 149 15.11 -16.39 2.56
C TYR A 149 16.30 -16.57 1.63
N ALA A 150 17.50 -16.10 2.01
CA ALA A 150 18.71 -16.28 1.19
C ALA A 150 19.01 -17.78 0.94
N TRP A 151 18.82 -18.62 1.95
CA TRP A 151 18.97 -20.07 1.83
C TRP A 151 17.92 -20.69 0.92
N ALA A 152 16.64 -20.36 1.15
CA ALA A 152 15.53 -20.87 0.36
C ALA A 152 15.63 -20.44 -1.13
N ASP A 153 16.00 -19.18 -1.38
CA ASP A 153 16.12 -18.63 -2.73
C ASP A 153 17.31 -19.24 -3.49
N LEU A 154 18.45 -19.47 -2.84
CA LEU A 154 19.57 -20.14 -3.49
C LEU A 154 19.23 -21.61 -3.81
N ALA A 155 18.55 -22.32 -2.90
CA ALA A 155 18.09 -23.68 -3.17
C ALA A 155 17.13 -23.73 -4.37
N ARG A 156 16.16 -22.81 -4.42
CA ARG A 156 15.24 -22.67 -5.57
C ARG A 156 15.97 -22.29 -6.85
N THR A 157 16.91 -21.37 -6.79
CA THR A 157 17.73 -20.95 -7.93
C THR A 157 18.53 -22.14 -8.49
N CYS A 158 19.13 -22.97 -7.63
CA CYS A 158 19.79 -24.20 -8.04
C CYS A 158 18.81 -25.23 -8.65
N ALA A 159 17.61 -25.37 -8.08
CA ALA A 159 16.57 -26.25 -8.62
C ALA A 159 16.14 -25.82 -10.03
N TYR A 160 15.85 -24.52 -10.22
CA TYR A 160 15.54 -23.93 -11.52
C TYR A 160 16.69 -24.06 -12.53
N ALA A 161 17.92 -23.78 -12.11
CA ALA A 161 19.09 -23.90 -12.96
C ALA A 161 19.26 -25.35 -13.45
N ASN A 162 19.07 -26.34 -12.57
CA ASN A 162 19.10 -27.76 -12.94
C ASN A 162 17.99 -28.14 -13.93
N MET A 163 16.79 -27.55 -13.83
CA MET A 163 15.74 -27.77 -14.83
C MET A 163 16.13 -27.26 -16.21
N LEU A 164 16.80 -26.10 -16.29
CA LEU A 164 17.26 -25.52 -17.55
C LEU A 164 18.46 -26.28 -18.13
N ARG A 165 19.42 -26.63 -17.26
CA ARG A 165 20.67 -27.32 -17.56
C ARG A 165 20.93 -28.38 -16.49
N PRO A 166 20.56 -29.65 -16.76
CA PRO A 166 20.75 -30.73 -15.80
C PRO A 166 22.20 -30.82 -15.30
N SER A 167 22.37 -30.76 -13.98
CA SER A 167 23.67 -30.76 -13.32
C SER A 167 23.56 -31.45 -11.96
N PRO A 168 24.17 -32.63 -11.78
CA PRO A 168 24.19 -33.32 -10.48
C PRO A 168 24.76 -32.44 -9.36
N GLY A 169 25.73 -31.58 -9.67
CA GLY A 169 26.32 -30.66 -8.70
C GLY A 169 25.32 -29.62 -8.16
N LEU A 170 24.46 -29.08 -9.04
CA LEU A 170 23.41 -28.13 -8.64
C LEU A 170 22.30 -28.82 -7.84
N VAL A 171 21.95 -30.07 -8.18
CA VAL A 171 21.02 -30.89 -7.40
C VAL A 171 21.56 -31.10 -5.99
N GLU A 172 22.79 -31.61 -5.86
CA GLU A 172 23.38 -31.88 -4.53
C GLU A 172 23.56 -30.61 -3.70
N LYS A 173 23.88 -29.47 -4.34
CA LYS A 173 23.91 -28.16 -3.69
C LYS A 173 22.54 -27.75 -3.15
N ALA A 174 21.50 -27.81 -3.97
CA ALA A 174 20.14 -27.49 -3.54
C ALA A 174 19.64 -28.41 -2.43
N LYS A 175 19.96 -29.71 -2.50
CA LYS A 175 19.63 -30.69 -1.46
C LYS A 175 20.29 -30.34 -0.13
N ARG A 176 21.59 -30.04 -0.10
CA ARG A 176 22.30 -29.60 1.11
C ARG A 176 21.64 -28.37 1.73
N LEU A 177 21.40 -27.33 0.92
CA LEU A 177 20.78 -26.10 1.38
C LEU A 177 19.42 -26.33 2.04
N LEU A 178 18.55 -27.15 1.44
CA LEU A 178 17.25 -27.49 2.02
C LEU A 178 17.36 -28.33 3.29
N LEU A 179 18.32 -29.26 3.35
CA LEU A 179 18.55 -30.10 4.52
C LEU A 179 19.16 -29.33 5.71
N GLU A 180 20.00 -28.33 5.46
CA GLU A 180 20.47 -27.39 6.49
C GLU A 180 19.32 -26.51 6.99
N LEU A 181 18.54 -25.95 6.07
CA LEU A 181 17.35 -25.16 6.42
C LEU A 181 16.32 -25.97 7.21
N ALA A 182 16.30 -27.30 7.03
CA ALA A 182 15.41 -28.20 7.76
C ALA A 182 15.64 -28.22 9.28
N ASP A 183 16.74 -27.63 9.79
CA ASP A 183 17.03 -27.49 11.22
C ASP A 183 16.52 -26.17 11.84
N PHE A 184 15.92 -25.29 11.03
CA PHE A 184 15.26 -24.09 11.52
C PHE A 184 14.10 -24.45 12.47
N THR A 185 14.04 -23.79 13.63
CA THR A 185 13.13 -24.19 14.73
C THR A 185 11.77 -23.55 14.69
N PHE A 186 11.66 -22.36 14.11
CA PHE A 186 10.46 -21.52 14.19
C PHE A 186 10.04 -21.17 15.63
N GLU A 187 10.99 -21.09 16.57
CA GLU A 187 10.69 -20.81 17.98
C GLU A 187 10.45 -19.32 18.28
N PHE A 188 10.73 -18.44 17.32
CA PHE A 188 10.67 -16.99 17.50
C PHE A 188 9.23 -16.48 17.50
N GLU A 189 8.94 -15.50 18.35
CA GLU A 189 7.59 -14.95 18.56
C GLU A 189 7.56 -13.44 18.26
N HIS A 190 6.68 -13.05 17.33
CA HIS A 190 6.43 -11.64 16.97
C HIS A 190 5.12 -11.54 16.17
N TYR A 191 4.63 -10.32 15.90
CA TYR A 191 3.51 -10.11 14.98
C TYR A 191 3.83 -10.60 13.55
N ASP A 192 5.10 -10.51 13.14
CA ASP A 192 5.45 -10.70 11.72
C ASP A 192 5.91 -12.11 11.36
N VAL A 193 6.23 -12.95 12.35
CA VAL A 193 6.90 -14.23 12.07
C VAL A 193 6.07 -15.14 11.18
N GLY A 194 4.73 -15.17 11.30
CA GLY A 194 3.89 -15.99 10.44
C GLY A 194 3.96 -15.59 8.96
N LEU A 195 3.96 -14.28 8.68
CA LEU A 195 4.19 -13.73 7.35
C LEU A 195 5.61 -14.06 6.88
N ASN A 196 6.62 -13.70 7.68
CA ASN A 196 8.03 -13.87 7.35
C ASN A 196 8.36 -15.32 7.00
N TYR A 197 7.93 -16.26 7.86
CA TYR A 197 8.06 -17.70 7.63
C TYR A 197 7.39 -18.14 6.34
N THR A 198 6.20 -17.61 6.04
CA THR A 198 5.49 -17.97 4.80
C THR A 198 6.28 -17.55 3.56
N VAL A 199 6.83 -16.34 3.55
CA VAL A 199 7.54 -15.78 2.38
C VAL A 199 8.65 -16.72 1.90
N TRP A 200 9.53 -17.17 2.80
CA TRP A 200 10.62 -18.07 2.43
C TRP A 200 10.26 -19.56 2.51
N GLY A 201 9.33 -19.95 3.39
CA GLY A 201 8.91 -21.35 3.54
C GLY A 201 8.23 -21.88 2.27
N VAL A 202 7.45 -21.05 1.58
CA VAL A 202 6.84 -21.40 0.30
C VAL A 202 7.88 -21.50 -0.83
N VAL A 203 8.93 -20.66 -0.80
CA VAL A 203 10.07 -20.75 -1.74
C VAL A 203 10.85 -22.05 -1.51
N ALA A 204 11.08 -22.43 -0.25
CA ALA A 204 11.72 -23.71 0.08
C ALA A 204 10.85 -24.91 -0.36
N LEU A 205 9.52 -24.82 -0.19
CA LEU A 205 8.59 -25.87 -0.64
C LEU A 205 8.57 -26.01 -2.16
N GLU A 206 8.70 -24.91 -2.90
CA GLU A 206 8.85 -24.91 -4.36
C GLU A 206 10.12 -25.63 -4.80
N ALA A 207 11.26 -25.35 -4.17
CA ALA A 207 12.51 -26.07 -4.43
C ALA A 207 12.38 -27.56 -4.12
N TYR A 208 11.71 -27.92 -3.01
CA TYR A 208 11.44 -29.31 -2.66
C TYR A 208 10.53 -30.01 -3.66
N ASP A 209 9.47 -29.34 -4.15
CA ASP A 209 8.57 -29.87 -5.20
C ASP A 209 9.35 -30.18 -6.48
N ILE A 210 10.26 -29.29 -6.91
CA ILE A 210 11.08 -29.51 -8.12
C ILE A 210 12.05 -30.69 -7.96
N LEU A 211 12.64 -30.82 -6.77
CA LEU A 211 13.71 -31.79 -6.50
C LEU A 211 13.22 -33.07 -5.82
N HIS A 212 11.91 -33.23 -5.60
CA HIS A 212 11.34 -34.28 -4.75
C HIS A 212 11.86 -35.69 -5.05
N GLU A 213 12.00 -36.04 -6.34
CA GLU A 213 12.48 -37.35 -6.78
C GLU A 213 13.99 -37.58 -6.59
N SER A 214 14.76 -36.52 -6.34
CA SER A 214 16.21 -36.60 -6.07
C SER A 214 16.54 -36.87 -4.59
N PHE A 215 15.56 -36.73 -3.69
CA PHE A 215 15.71 -37.00 -2.27
C PHE A 215 15.43 -38.46 -1.94
N ASP A 216 16.27 -39.03 -1.07
CA ASP A 216 16.02 -40.36 -0.53
C ASP A 216 14.85 -40.34 0.49
N LYS A 217 14.48 -41.51 1.00
CA LYS A 217 13.36 -41.63 1.93
C LYS A 217 13.62 -40.97 3.29
N ALA A 218 14.87 -40.94 3.75
CA ALA A 218 15.25 -40.33 5.03
C ALA A 218 15.27 -38.81 4.92
N GLU A 219 15.86 -38.27 3.86
CA GLU A 219 15.88 -36.85 3.52
C GLU A 219 14.44 -36.31 3.39
N ARG A 220 13.58 -37.00 2.63
CA ARG A 220 12.16 -36.63 2.51
C ARG A 220 11.44 -36.60 3.86
N ARG A 221 11.64 -37.60 4.72
CA ARG A 221 11.05 -37.58 6.08
C ARG A 221 11.52 -36.38 6.90
N ARG A 222 12.79 -35.98 6.78
CA ARG A 222 13.33 -34.80 7.48
C ARG A 222 12.68 -33.52 6.97
N LEU A 223 12.56 -33.37 5.65
CA LEU A 223 11.90 -32.22 5.02
C LEU A 223 10.40 -32.17 5.33
N ASP A 224 9.69 -33.30 5.26
CA ASP A 224 8.27 -33.39 5.63
C ASP A 224 8.05 -32.97 7.10
N ALA A 225 8.93 -33.40 8.01
CA ALA A 225 8.88 -32.99 9.41
C ALA A 225 9.20 -31.50 9.59
N PHE A 226 10.10 -30.93 8.79
CA PHE A 226 10.37 -29.50 8.76
C PHE A 226 9.15 -28.70 8.29
N PHE A 227 8.51 -29.07 7.19
CA PHE A 227 7.32 -28.38 6.68
C PHE A 227 6.09 -28.53 7.59
N GLU A 228 6.01 -29.63 8.35
CA GLU A 228 5.02 -29.76 9.42
C GLU A 228 5.25 -28.76 10.56
N ARG A 229 6.51 -28.53 10.97
CA ARG A 229 6.84 -27.48 11.96
C ARG A 229 6.55 -26.08 11.42
N PHE A 230 6.91 -25.83 10.16
CA PHE A 230 6.58 -24.58 9.46
C PHE A 230 5.07 -24.29 9.50
N TYR A 231 4.24 -25.25 9.08
CA TYR A 231 2.78 -25.11 9.14
C TYR A 231 2.30 -24.79 10.56
N ARG A 232 2.77 -25.54 11.58
CA ARG A 232 2.37 -25.33 12.98
C ARG A 232 2.78 -23.95 13.50
N ALA A 233 3.95 -23.46 13.12
CA ALA A 233 4.44 -22.15 13.53
C ALA A 233 3.60 -21.02 12.92
N VAL A 234 3.30 -21.10 11.62
CA VAL A 234 2.40 -20.13 10.96
C VAL A 234 0.99 -20.22 11.54
N LYS A 235 0.48 -21.43 11.81
CA LYS A 235 -0.83 -21.62 12.45
C LYS A 235 -0.90 -21.00 13.84
N LYS A 236 0.13 -21.20 14.68
CA LYS A 236 0.23 -20.56 16.00
C LYS A 236 0.18 -19.03 15.87
N ASN A 237 0.87 -18.46 14.88
CA ASN A 237 0.85 -17.02 14.66
C ASN A 237 -0.49 -16.53 14.12
N ASP A 238 -1.12 -17.28 13.21
CA ASP A 238 -2.46 -16.99 12.70
C ASP A 238 -3.52 -16.98 13.81
N ASP A 239 -3.47 -17.97 14.72
CA ASP A 239 -4.35 -18.02 15.90
C ASP A 239 -4.16 -16.79 16.79
N TYR A 240 -2.91 -16.41 17.05
CA TYR A 240 -2.61 -15.18 17.79
C TYR A 240 -3.21 -13.94 17.10
N TRP A 241 -3.06 -13.82 15.78
CA TRP A 241 -3.61 -12.70 15.01
C TRP A 241 -5.13 -12.69 14.96
N VAL A 242 -5.78 -13.85 14.89
CA VAL A 242 -7.24 -13.96 14.95
C VAL A 242 -7.77 -13.55 16.31
N GLU A 243 -7.07 -13.93 17.39
CA GLU A 243 -7.47 -13.62 18.77
C GLU A 243 -7.21 -12.15 19.13
N HIS A 244 -6.07 -11.58 18.73
CA HIS A 244 -5.60 -10.28 19.25
C HIS A 244 -5.70 -9.13 18.24
N GLU A 245 -5.87 -9.43 16.95
CA GLU A 245 -6.00 -8.45 15.85
C GLU A 245 -4.99 -7.29 15.90
N PRO A 246 -3.67 -7.55 16.03
CA PRO A 246 -2.67 -6.50 16.24
C PRO A 246 -2.62 -5.48 15.07
N GLY A 247 -2.84 -5.95 13.84
CA GLY A 247 -2.98 -5.12 12.63
C GLY A 247 -4.43 -4.84 12.22
N GLY A 248 -5.40 -5.19 13.08
CA GLY A 248 -6.84 -5.07 12.83
C GLY A 248 -7.46 -6.24 12.03
N THR A 249 -8.79 -6.20 11.93
CA THR A 249 -9.64 -7.25 11.32
C THR A 249 -9.37 -7.58 9.85
N LEU A 250 -8.70 -6.69 9.11
CA LEU A 250 -8.39 -6.81 7.69
C LEU A 250 -6.94 -6.40 7.50
N ASN A 251 -6.10 -7.40 7.27
CA ASN A 251 -4.66 -7.21 7.20
C ASN A 251 -4.02 -8.27 6.28
N ASN A 252 -2.98 -7.87 5.56
CA ASN A 252 -2.22 -8.69 4.62
C ASN A 252 -1.58 -9.93 5.27
N HIS A 253 -1.27 -9.91 6.57
CA HIS A 253 -0.69 -11.07 7.28
C HIS A 253 -1.60 -12.30 7.19
N TYR A 254 -2.92 -12.13 7.28
CA TYR A 254 -3.85 -13.24 7.11
C TYR A 254 -3.73 -13.88 5.72
N ALA A 255 -3.51 -13.08 4.66
CA ALA A 255 -3.34 -13.61 3.30
C ALA A 255 -2.07 -14.47 3.18
N TRP A 256 -0.98 -14.05 3.81
CA TRP A 256 0.24 -14.86 3.90
C TRP A 256 0.02 -16.14 4.70
N HIS A 257 -0.59 -16.07 5.88
CA HIS A 257 -0.87 -17.28 6.66
C HIS A 257 -1.72 -18.28 5.87
N LYS A 258 -2.73 -17.81 5.15
CA LYS A 258 -3.60 -18.68 4.35
C LYS A 258 -2.88 -19.27 3.13
N LEU A 259 -1.91 -18.56 2.54
CA LEU A 259 -1.02 -19.13 1.52
C LEU A 259 -0.25 -20.35 2.07
N CYS A 260 0.31 -20.27 3.28
CA CYS A 260 0.97 -21.42 3.91
C CYS A 260 0.03 -22.63 4.04
N PHE A 261 -1.21 -22.38 4.45
CA PHE A 261 -2.20 -23.44 4.65
C PHE A 261 -2.60 -24.08 3.32
N VAL A 262 -2.81 -23.28 2.26
CA VAL A 262 -3.08 -23.77 0.90
C VAL A 262 -1.90 -24.58 0.37
N ALA A 263 -0.68 -24.04 0.43
CA ALA A 263 0.51 -24.67 -0.13
C ALA A 263 0.81 -26.01 0.55
N THR A 264 0.84 -26.05 1.88
CA THR A 264 1.08 -27.30 2.63
C THR A 264 -0.13 -28.24 2.57
N GLY A 265 -1.35 -27.71 2.50
CA GLY A 265 -2.57 -28.48 2.30
C GLY A 265 -2.56 -29.27 0.99
N LEU A 266 -2.19 -28.62 -0.11
CA LEU A 266 -2.09 -29.25 -1.42
C LEU A 266 -0.91 -30.24 -1.47
N PHE A 267 0.29 -29.81 -1.08
CA PHE A 267 1.50 -30.65 -1.18
C PHE A 267 1.39 -31.95 -0.37
N PHE A 268 0.89 -31.88 0.87
CA PHE A 268 0.80 -33.05 1.77
C PHE A 268 -0.57 -33.75 1.74
N ALA A 269 -1.45 -33.39 0.80
CA ALA A 269 -2.82 -33.91 0.71
C ALA A 269 -3.60 -33.81 2.04
N ARG A 270 -3.59 -32.61 2.64
CA ARG A 270 -4.26 -32.25 3.89
C ARG A 270 -5.44 -31.29 3.60
N PRO A 271 -6.59 -31.82 3.13
CA PRO A 271 -7.73 -30.98 2.72
C PRO A 271 -8.25 -30.09 3.85
N GLU A 272 -8.11 -30.51 5.11
CA GLU A 272 -8.51 -29.73 6.28
C GLU A 272 -7.79 -28.38 6.37
N ARG A 273 -6.52 -28.29 5.91
CA ARG A 273 -5.77 -27.03 5.89
C ARG A 273 -6.30 -26.08 4.83
N ILE A 274 -6.72 -26.63 3.68
CA ILE A 274 -7.30 -25.84 2.59
C ILE A 274 -8.66 -25.30 3.01
N ASP A 275 -9.50 -26.13 3.64
CA ASP A 275 -10.80 -25.69 4.14
C ASP A 275 -10.65 -24.62 5.24
N GLU A 276 -9.68 -24.78 6.15
CA GLU A 276 -9.36 -23.74 7.14
C GLU A 276 -8.82 -22.45 6.50
N ALA A 277 -8.00 -22.54 5.46
CA ALA A 277 -7.51 -21.37 4.73
C ALA A 277 -8.66 -20.54 4.13
N PHE A 278 -9.70 -21.18 3.63
CA PHE A 278 -10.82 -20.50 2.98
C PHE A 278 -11.91 -20.06 3.97
N GLU A 279 -12.36 -20.97 4.83
CA GLU A 279 -13.55 -20.81 5.67
C GLU A 279 -13.22 -20.49 7.13
N GLY A 280 -11.96 -20.66 7.54
CA GLY A 280 -11.53 -20.34 8.90
C GLY A 280 -11.66 -18.86 9.23
N PRO A 281 -11.51 -18.48 10.52
CA PRO A 281 -11.48 -17.08 10.92
C PRO A 281 -10.47 -16.29 10.11
N ARG A 282 -10.92 -15.13 9.59
CA ARG A 282 -10.11 -14.29 8.68
C ARG A 282 -9.56 -15.05 7.46
N GLY A 283 -10.25 -16.10 7.03
CA GLY A 283 -9.93 -16.90 5.84
C GLY A 283 -10.04 -16.15 4.52
N ILE A 284 -9.62 -16.77 3.43
CA ILE A 284 -9.60 -16.16 2.10
C ILE A 284 -10.99 -15.65 1.68
N ASN A 285 -12.06 -16.38 1.96
CA ASN A 285 -13.43 -15.92 1.66
C ASN A 285 -13.78 -14.64 2.44
N PHE A 286 -13.34 -14.55 3.69
CA PHE A 286 -13.51 -13.35 4.50
C PHE A 286 -12.71 -12.17 3.90
N LEU A 287 -11.44 -12.38 3.54
CA LEU A 287 -10.59 -11.34 2.96
C LEU A 287 -11.11 -10.85 1.60
N MET A 288 -11.52 -11.76 0.71
CA MET A 288 -12.07 -11.41 -0.59
C MET A 288 -13.40 -10.63 -0.46
N ARG A 289 -14.25 -11.03 0.49
CA ARG A 289 -15.55 -10.38 0.71
C ARG A 289 -15.41 -8.99 1.32
N TYR A 290 -14.57 -8.82 2.34
CA TYR A 290 -14.55 -7.61 3.15
C TYR A 290 -13.32 -6.74 2.97
N GLY A 291 -12.23 -7.28 2.45
CA GLY A 291 -10.93 -6.60 2.38
C GLY A 291 -10.77 -5.63 1.21
N PHE A 292 -11.64 -5.71 0.20
CA PHE A 292 -11.59 -4.83 -0.96
C PHE A 292 -12.72 -3.78 -0.95
N SER A 293 -12.48 -2.63 -1.57
CA SER A 293 -13.45 -1.56 -1.84
C SER A 293 -13.41 -1.17 -3.32
N ASP A 294 -14.45 -0.50 -3.82
CA ASP A 294 -14.50 0.06 -5.18
C ASP A 294 -14.07 -0.93 -6.29
N ASN A 295 -14.51 -2.19 -6.13
CA ASN A 295 -14.21 -3.30 -7.04
C ASN A 295 -12.74 -3.74 -7.08
N GLY A 296 -11.94 -3.51 -6.03
CA GLY A 296 -10.63 -4.17 -5.93
C GLY A 296 -9.53 -3.48 -5.13
N LEU A 297 -9.78 -2.30 -4.55
CA LEU A 297 -8.78 -1.59 -3.75
C LEU A 297 -8.73 -2.13 -2.33
N TRP A 298 -7.54 -2.50 -1.86
CA TRP A 298 -7.32 -3.09 -0.55
C TRP A 298 -7.50 -2.06 0.57
N ARG A 299 -8.19 -2.47 1.64
CA ARG A 299 -8.61 -1.56 2.72
C ARG A 299 -7.52 -1.10 3.69
N GLU A 300 -6.34 -1.72 3.67
CA GLU A 300 -5.18 -1.11 4.33
C GLU A 300 -4.75 0.19 3.65
N GLY A 301 -5.24 0.48 2.44
CA GLY A 301 -5.27 1.85 1.95
C GLY A 301 -3.91 2.42 1.56
N ALA A 302 -2.94 1.55 1.26
CA ALA A 302 -1.62 1.88 0.77
C ALA A 302 -1.24 1.01 -0.43
N ILE A 303 -0.55 1.58 -1.42
CA ILE A 303 -0.25 0.86 -2.67
C ILE A 303 0.63 -0.38 -2.45
N PRO A 304 1.75 -0.33 -1.71
CA PRO A 304 2.53 -1.54 -1.45
C PRO A 304 1.72 -2.63 -0.74
N TYR A 305 0.80 -2.23 0.13
CA TYR A 305 -0.06 -3.16 0.88
C TYR A 305 -1.19 -3.77 0.05
N GLN A 306 -1.56 -3.15 -1.08
CA GLN A 306 -2.34 -3.86 -2.10
C GLN A 306 -1.62 -5.14 -2.50
N PHE A 307 -0.35 -5.04 -2.89
CA PHE A 307 0.44 -6.19 -3.33
C PHE A 307 0.77 -7.13 -2.17
N ALA A 308 1.09 -6.61 -0.98
CA ALA A 308 1.32 -7.44 0.21
C ALA A 308 0.11 -8.35 0.51
N ALA A 309 -1.12 -7.91 0.23
CA ALA A 309 -2.32 -8.73 0.38
C ALA A 309 -2.63 -9.58 -0.86
N THR A 310 -2.48 -9.06 -2.09
CA THR A 310 -2.89 -9.78 -3.30
C THR A 310 -1.88 -10.78 -3.81
N SER A 311 -0.57 -10.55 -3.68
CA SER A 311 0.47 -11.47 -4.14
C SER A 311 0.39 -12.86 -3.49
N PRO A 312 0.21 -13.03 -2.16
CA PRO A 312 0.02 -14.36 -1.58
C PRO A 312 -1.29 -15.02 -2.04
N LEU A 313 -2.36 -14.25 -2.26
CA LEU A 313 -3.61 -14.77 -2.82
C LEU A 313 -3.44 -15.21 -4.27
N LEU A 314 -2.64 -14.49 -5.07
CA LEU A 314 -2.32 -14.85 -6.44
C LEU A 314 -1.54 -16.15 -6.51
N LEU A 315 -0.53 -16.31 -5.63
CA LEU A 315 0.20 -17.55 -5.55
C LEU A 315 -0.70 -18.70 -5.11
N ALA A 316 -1.54 -18.51 -4.09
CA ALA A 316 -2.52 -19.51 -3.67
C ALA A 316 -3.48 -19.90 -4.82
N ALA A 317 -3.91 -18.92 -5.63
CA ALA A 317 -4.73 -19.17 -6.82
C ALA A 317 -3.99 -20.04 -7.84
N GLU A 318 -2.74 -19.73 -8.17
CA GLU A 318 -1.95 -20.53 -9.11
C GLU A 318 -1.72 -21.96 -8.60
N LEU A 319 -1.44 -22.13 -7.30
CA LEU A 319 -1.26 -23.46 -6.69
C LEU A 319 -2.53 -24.31 -6.81
N LEU A 320 -3.70 -23.73 -6.54
CA LEU A 320 -4.99 -24.41 -6.67
C LEU A 320 -5.27 -24.82 -8.12
N GLU A 321 -4.96 -23.95 -9.08
CA GLU A 321 -5.19 -24.21 -10.49
C GLU A 321 -4.24 -25.28 -11.04
N ASN A 322 -2.96 -25.24 -10.67
CA ASN A 322 -1.97 -26.27 -11.02
C ASN A 322 -2.37 -27.64 -10.45
N ALA A 323 -2.91 -27.66 -9.23
CA ALA A 323 -3.44 -28.86 -8.60
C ALA A 323 -4.76 -29.37 -9.21
N GLY A 324 -5.37 -28.64 -10.16
CA GLY A 324 -6.69 -28.95 -10.68
C GLY A 324 -7.78 -28.92 -9.60
N HIS A 325 -7.58 -28.14 -8.53
CA HIS A 325 -8.48 -28.09 -7.40
C HIS A 325 -9.82 -27.44 -7.78
N ARG A 326 -10.91 -27.85 -7.13
CA ARG A 326 -12.25 -27.31 -7.43
C ARG A 326 -12.43 -25.83 -7.07
N ARG A 327 -11.69 -25.36 -6.06
CA ARG A 327 -11.73 -23.98 -5.60
C ARG A 327 -10.86 -23.08 -6.49
N SER A 328 -11.31 -21.87 -6.79
CA SER A 328 -10.60 -20.91 -7.63
C SER A 328 -10.84 -19.47 -7.21
N LEU A 329 -9.75 -18.70 -7.04
CA LEU A 329 -9.80 -17.26 -6.73
C LEU A 329 -9.97 -16.39 -7.99
N TYR A 330 -9.93 -16.98 -9.18
CA TYR A 330 -10.11 -16.29 -10.46
C TYR A 330 -11.54 -16.29 -10.95
N ARG A 331 -12.34 -17.30 -10.59
CA ARG A 331 -13.72 -17.45 -11.06
C ARG A 331 -14.66 -16.69 -10.13
N GLY A 332 -15.54 -15.86 -10.70
CA GLY A 332 -16.66 -15.29 -9.96
C GLY A 332 -17.64 -16.41 -9.59
N GLY A 333 -18.01 -16.51 -8.31
CA GLY A 333 -18.96 -17.53 -7.83
C GLY A 333 -18.68 -18.05 -6.41
N GLU A 334 -17.45 -17.95 -5.92
CA GLU A 334 -17.12 -18.31 -4.52
C GLU A 334 -17.51 -17.20 -3.53
N THR A 335 -17.49 -15.94 -3.98
CA THR A 335 -18.05 -14.81 -3.24
C THR A 335 -19.42 -14.43 -3.79
N PHE A 336 -20.38 -14.20 -2.89
CA PHE A 336 -21.76 -13.85 -3.22
C PHE A 336 -21.91 -12.60 -4.11
N ASP A 337 -20.94 -11.69 -4.09
CA ASP A 337 -20.97 -10.41 -4.81
C ASP A 337 -20.11 -10.38 -6.08
N GLY A 338 -19.61 -11.54 -6.53
CA GLY A 338 -18.86 -11.66 -7.79
C GLY A 338 -17.42 -11.11 -7.76
N ARG A 339 -16.92 -10.69 -6.59
CA ARG A 339 -15.52 -10.30 -6.40
C ARG A 339 -14.58 -11.47 -6.72
N ASN A 340 -13.44 -11.15 -7.31
CA ASN A 340 -12.40 -12.13 -7.60
C ASN A 340 -11.06 -11.42 -7.66
N LEU A 341 -9.99 -12.20 -7.67
CA LEU A 341 -8.65 -11.66 -7.61
C LEU A 341 -8.29 -10.80 -8.84
N ARG A 342 -8.82 -11.12 -10.03
CA ARG A 342 -8.60 -10.30 -11.23
C ARG A 342 -9.12 -8.88 -11.04
N LEU A 343 -10.29 -8.71 -10.42
CA LEU A 343 -10.85 -7.39 -10.13
C LEU A 343 -9.94 -6.58 -9.20
N ALA A 344 -9.27 -7.23 -8.23
CA ALA A 344 -8.32 -6.57 -7.34
C ALA A 344 -7.15 -5.92 -8.10
N TYR A 345 -6.61 -6.59 -9.12
CA TYR A 345 -5.55 -6.03 -9.96
C TYR A 345 -6.09 -5.04 -11.01
N ASP A 346 -7.26 -5.30 -11.60
CA ASP A 346 -7.89 -4.39 -12.57
C ASP A 346 -8.20 -3.02 -11.97
N ALA A 347 -8.52 -2.96 -10.68
CA ALA A 347 -8.77 -1.71 -9.96
C ALA A 347 -7.56 -0.75 -10.00
N LEU A 348 -6.34 -1.27 -10.05
CA LEU A 348 -5.11 -0.46 -10.09
C LEU A 348 -4.92 0.24 -11.44
N LEU A 349 -5.38 -0.34 -12.54
CA LEU A 349 -5.25 0.26 -13.87
C LEU A 349 -5.94 1.61 -13.94
N GLY A 350 -7.07 1.79 -13.25
CA GLY A 350 -7.81 3.05 -13.22
C GLY A 350 -7.16 4.16 -12.41
N LEU A 351 -6.18 3.83 -11.55
CA LEU A 351 -5.46 4.77 -10.70
C LEU A 351 -4.22 5.36 -11.39
N LEU A 352 -3.71 4.71 -12.43
CA LEU A 352 -2.46 5.08 -13.09
C LEU A 352 -2.45 6.53 -13.59
N PHE A 353 -1.33 7.21 -13.34
CA PHE A 353 -0.93 8.40 -14.11
C PHE A 353 -0.43 7.99 -15.51
N PRO A 354 -0.31 8.94 -16.46
CA PRO A 354 0.11 8.63 -17.83
C PRO A 354 1.48 7.95 -17.94
N ASP A 355 2.37 8.16 -16.95
CA ASP A 355 3.66 7.48 -16.83
C ASP A 355 3.57 6.03 -16.29
N ARG A 356 2.36 5.47 -16.22
CA ARG A 356 2.04 4.09 -15.79
C ARG A 356 2.52 3.74 -14.39
N ARG A 357 2.74 4.76 -13.56
CA ARG A 357 3.02 4.65 -12.14
C ARG A 357 1.77 5.01 -11.34
N LEU A 358 1.54 4.31 -10.24
CA LEU A 358 0.41 4.59 -9.33
C LEU A 358 0.64 5.89 -8.55
N PRO A 359 -0.41 6.62 -8.13
CA PRO A 359 -0.26 7.68 -7.15
C PRO A 359 0.36 7.14 -5.87
N THR A 360 1.17 7.95 -5.19
CA THR A 360 1.63 7.63 -3.83
C THR A 360 0.42 7.70 -2.90
N ILE A 361 0.08 6.59 -2.25
CA ILE A 361 -1.05 6.51 -1.31
C ILE A 361 -0.60 5.69 -0.11
N GLY A 362 -0.72 6.26 1.09
CA GLY A 362 -0.27 5.63 2.32
C GLY A 362 1.24 5.36 2.31
N ASP A 363 1.68 4.42 3.15
CA ASP A 363 3.09 4.03 3.25
C ASP A 363 3.60 3.51 1.88
N CYS A 364 4.42 4.30 1.17
CA CYS A 364 5.05 3.93 -0.11
C CYS A 364 6.59 3.85 -0.03
N TYR A 365 7.16 4.23 1.11
CA TYR A 365 8.59 4.24 1.45
C TYR A 365 9.46 5.02 0.46
N GLY A 366 8.93 6.12 -0.08
CA GLY A 366 9.64 6.94 -1.08
C GLY A 366 9.82 6.23 -2.42
N ARG A 367 8.96 5.26 -2.74
CA ARG A 367 9.00 4.50 -3.99
C ARG A 367 7.71 4.65 -4.78
N ARG A 368 7.86 4.73 -6.10
CA ARG A 368 6.72 4.80 -7.04
C ARG A 368 7.05 4.02 -8.31
N PRO A 369 7.21 2.69 -8.24
CA PRO A 369 7.63 1.87 -9.38
C PRO A 369 6.61 1.91 -10.51
N HIS A 370 7.06 1.63 -11.74
CA HIS A 370 6.16 1.42 -12.86
C HIS A 370 5.32 0.16 -12.58
N LEU A 371 4.00 0.21 -12.79
CA LEU A 371 3.11 -0.87 -12.35
C LEU A 371 3.44 -2.22 -13.01
N GLY A 372 3.87 -2.19 -14.28
CA GLY A 372 4.30 -3.38 -15.02
C GLY A 372 5.60 -4.02 -14.54
N GLU A 373 6.36 -3.38 -13.63
CA GLU A 373 7.54 -4.01 -13.02
C GLU A 373 7.14 -5.05 -11.94
N HIS A 374 5.90 -5.00 -11.43
CA HIS A 374 5.40 -6.00 -10.50
C HIS A 374 5.13 -7.34 -11.21
N ALA A 375 5.84 -8.39 -10.76
CA ALA A 375 5.81 -9.73 -11.38
C ALA A 375 4.41 -10.35 -11.47
N ASP A 376 3.48 -9.95 -10.59
CA ASP A 376 2.09 -10.44 -10.61
C ASP A 376 1.39 -10.20 -11.96
N PHE A 377 1.67 -9.07 -12.63
CA PHE A 377 1.05 -8.77 -13.93
C PHE A 377 1.46 -9.73 -15.04
N GLU A 378 2.57 -10.44 -14.87
CA GLU A 378 3.06 -11.42 -15.85
C GLU A 378 2.32 -12.73 -15.73
N THR A 379 2.07 -13.17 -14.49
CA THR A 379 1.15 -14.27 -14.18
C THR A 379 -0.25 -13.96 -14.72
N LEU A 380 -0.77 -12.76 -14.43
CA LEU A 380 -2.10 -12.34 -14.89
C LEU A 380 -2.18 -12.22 -16.42
N CYS A 381 -1.14 -11.69 -17.08
CA CYS A 381 -1.08 -11.62 -18.54
C CYS A 381 -1.04 -13.01 -19.16
N ARG A 382 -0.26 -13.95 -18.61
CA ARG A 382 -0.24 -15.34 -19.07
C ARG A 382 -1.61 -15.99 -18.92
N ARG A 383 -2.25 -15.79 -17.76
CA ARG A 383 -3.53 -16.40 -17.40
C ARG A 383 -4.68 -15.88 -18.26
N PHE A 384 -4.83 -14.57 -18.34
CA PHE A 384 -6.02 -13.93 -18.93
C PHE A 384 -5.82 -13.49 -20.37
N LYS A 385 -4.57 -13.37 -20.84
CA LYS A 385 -4.22 -12.82 -22.15
C LYS A 385 -4.88 -11.47 -22.42
N ASP A 386 -5.12 -10.70 -21.35
CA ASP A 386 -5.78 -9.41 -21.43
C ASP A 386 -4.83 -8.41 -22.10
N PRO A 387 -5.25 -7.77 -23.20
CA PRO A 387 -4.39 -6.84 -23.93
C PRO A 387 -3.96 -5.63 -23.07
N ARG A 388 -4.69 -5.29 -22.01
CA ARG A 388 -4.32 -4.22 -21.09
C ARG A 388 -3.07 -4.56 -20.28
N TYR A 389 -2.94 -5.81 -19.82
CA TYR A 389 -1.73 -6.25 -19.10
C TYR A 389 -0.54 -6.33 -20.06
N ALA A 390 -0.73 -6.85 -21.27
CA ALA A 390 0.34 -6.89 -22.26
C ALA A 390 0.82 -5.49 -22.66
N TRP A 391 -0.09 -4.51 -22.78
CA TRP A 391 0.26 -3.10 -22.98
C TRP A 391 1.12 -2.56 -21.84
N LEU A 392 0.72 -2.83 -20.59
CA LEU A 392 1.47 -2.39 -19.41
C LEU A 392 2.88 -3.00 -19.36
N LEU A 393 3.00 -4.30 -19.63
CA LEU A 393 4.27 -5.03 -19.56
C LEU A 393 5.24 -4.66 -20.68
N ARG A 394 4.74 -4.33 -21.88
CA ARG A 394 5.58 -3.94 -23.03
C ARG A 394 6.36 -2.65 -22.79
N ASP A 395 5.82 -1.74 -21.98
CA ASP A 395 6.43 -0.45 -21.67
C ASP A 395 7.22 -0.46 -20.35
N ALA A 396 7.21 -1.58 -19.61
CA ALA A 396 7.91 -1.68 -18.34
C ALA A 396 9.44 -1.53 -18.57
N PRO A 397 10.13 -0.63 -17.82
CA PRO A 397 11.57 -0.41 -17.97
C PRO A 397 12.39 -1.69 -17.81
N ARG A 398 11.90 -2.59 -16.94
CA ARG A 398 12.43 -3.91 -16.72
C ARG A 398 11.27 -4.88 -16.52
N ARG A 399 11.41 -6.07 -17.09
CA ARG A 399 10.60 -7.23 -16.71
C ARG A 399 11.48 -8.15 -15.83
N CYS A 400 10.89 -8.78 -14.81
CA CYS A 400 11.59 -9.59 -13.78
C CYS A 400 12.26 -10.86 -14.36
N ASP A 401 13.20 -11.51 -13.66
CA ASP A 401 13.70 -12.85 -14.05
C ASP A 401 12.73 -13.98 -13.64
N ASP A 402 11.83 -13.74 -12.68
CA ASP A 402 10.69 -14.63 -12.32
C ASP A 402 9.81 -15.02 -13.54
N LEU A 403 9.90 -14.25 -14.62
CA LEU A 403 9.23 -14.50 -15.89
C LEU A 403 9.60 -15.81 -16.53
N LEU A 404 10.83 -16.25 -16.28
CA LEU A 404 11.37 -17.45 -16.91
C LEU A 404 10.39 -18.61 -16.71
N PHE A 405 9.86 -18.76 -15.49
CA PHE A 405 8.91 -19.81 -15.15
C PHE A 405 7.46 -19.32 -15.06
N ARG A 406 7.20 -18.06 -14.68
CA ARG A 406 5.84 -17.60 -14.37
C ARG A 406 5.23 -16.65 -15.40
N GLY A 407 6.06 -16.02 -16.23
CA GLY A 407 5.65 -15.00 -17.21
C GLY A 407 5.45 -15.54 -18.63
N SER A 408 5.16 -14.67 -19.60
CA SER A 408 5.04 -15.07 -21.01
C SER A 408 6.21 -14.55 -21.85
N ALA A 409 6.81 -15.42 -22.66
CA ALA A 409 7.85 -15.02 -23.63
C ALA A 409 7.28 -14.13 -24.73
N ASP A 410 6.15 -14.55 -25.28
CA ASP A 410 5.42 -13.81 -26.29
C ASP A 410 4.21 -13.13 -25.66
N LEU A 411 4.32 -11.83 -25.40
CA LEU A 411 3.18 -11.03 -24.95
C LEU A 411 2.19 -10.86 -26.10
N PRO A 412 0.87 -10.97 -25.87
CA PRO A 412 -0.11 -10.66 -26.90
C PRO A 412 -0.03 -9.18 -27.31
N GLN A 413 -0.73 -8.80 -28.37
CA GLN A 413 -0.83 -7.39 -28.75
C GLN A 413 -1.44 -6.59 -27.61
N GLY A 414 -0.74 -5.54 -27.18
CA GLY A 414 -1.20 -4.69 -26.10
C GLY A 414 -2.20 -3.64 -26.58
N THR A 415 -3.21 -3.35 -25.78
CA THR A 415 -4.14 -2.23 -25.97
C THR A 415 -4.16 -1.36 -24.72
N PRO A 416 -3.90 -0.04 -24.82
CA PRO A 416 -4.02 0.85 -23.67
C PRO A 416 -5.43 0.82 -23.07
N PRO A 417 -5.59 0.68 -21.74
CA PRO A 417 -6.91 0.79 -21.12
C PRO A 417 -7.44 2.22 -21.22
N GLU A 418 -8.72 2.39 -21.51
CA GLU A 418 -9.33 3.72 -21.47
C GLU A 418 -9.29 4.32 -20.06
N GLN A 419 -8.98 5.61 -19.98
CA GLN A 419 -8.98 6.36 -18.72
C GLN A 419 -10.04 7.45 -18.75
N ARG A 420 -10.74 7.63 -17.63
CA ARG A 420 -11.83 8.61 -17.48
C ARG A 420 -11.76 9.25 -16.11
N CYS A 421 -12.34 10.42 -15.90
CA CYS A 421 -12.57 10.93 -14.56
C CYS A 421 -13.28 9.87 -13.74
N ARG A 422 -12.77 9.59 -12.54
CA ARG A 422 -13.29 8.51 -11.71
C ARG A 422 -13.29 8.89 -10.25
N LEU A 423 -14.36 8.49 -9.58
CA LEU A 423 -14.52 8.54 -8.14
C LEU A 423 -14.42 7.10 -7.61
N TRP A 424 -13.69 6.93 -6.51
CA TRP A 424 -13.65 5.70 -5.72
C TRP A 424 -14.29 6.03 -4.37
N PRO A 425 -15.62 6.03 -4.29
CA PRO A 425 -16.33 6.57 -3.14
C PRO A 425 -16.08 5.77 -1.87
N GLU A 426 -15.88 4.44 -1.92
CA GLU A 426 -15.61 3.67 -0.70
C GLU A 426 -14.23 3.99 -0.13
N ALA A 427 -13.19 3.98 -0.96
CA ALA A 427 -11.81 4.28 -0.60
C ALA A 427 -11.58 5.76 -0.28
N GLY A 428 -12.36 6.66 -0.90
CA GLY A 428 -12.22 8.11 -0.76
C GLY A 428 -11.12 8.68 -1.64
N TYR A 429 -11.08 8.27 -2.91
CA TYR A 429 -10.17 8.81 -3.92
C TYR A 429 -10.94 9.41 -5.10
N VAL A 430 -10.31 10.35 -5.79
CA VAL A 430 -10.84 10.94 -7.03
C VAL A 430 -9.70 11.20 -8.00
N ALA A 431 -9.94 10.93 -9.28
CA ALA A 431 -9.08 11.33 -10.38
C ALA A 431 -9.87 12.19 -11.36
N LEU A 432 -9.39 13.40 -11.64
CA LEU A 432 -9.91 14.29 -12.67
C LEU A 432 -8.91 14.35 -13.82
N ARG A 433 -9.39 14.13 -15.05
CA ARG A 433 -8.58 14.00 -16.25
C ARG A 433 -9.11 14.96 -17.31
N ALA A 434 -8.26 15.88 -17.78
CA ALA A 434 -8.61 16.80 -18.85
C ALA A 434 -8.74 16.07 -20.20
N VAL A 435 -7.84 15.11 -20.44
CA VAL A 435 -7.85 14.20 -21.60
C VAL A 435 -8.28 12.82 -21.10
N GLU A 436 -9.28 12.22 -21.75
CA GLU A 436 -9.86 10.92 -21.40
C GLU A 436 -9.69 9.92 -22.57
N GLY A 437 -10.17 8.69 -22.42
CA GLY A 437 -10.01 7.62 -23.39
C GLY A 437 -8.59 7.07 -23.43
N THR A 438 -8.15 6.61 -24.60
CA THR A 438 -6.78 6.13 -24.83
C THR A 438 -5.79 7.27 -25.07
N ASP A 439 -6.26 8.46 -25.47
CA ASP A 439 -5.41 9.65 -25.68
C ASP A 439 -4.76 10.14 -24.39
N TYR A 440 -5.32 9.78 -23.23
CA TYR A 440 -4.75 10.01 -21.90
C TYR A 440 -3.28 9.59 -21.80
N TRP A 441 -2.93 8.47 -22.44
CA TRP A 441 -1.57 7.92 -22.37
C TRP A 441 -0.54 8.70 -23.20
N SER A 442 -0.97 9.72 -23.96
CA SER A 442 -0.04 10.68 -24.55
C SER A 442 0.67 11.55 -23.50
N GLY A 443 0.17 11.55 -22.26
CA GLY A 443 0.68 12.38 -21.18
C GLY A 443 0.27 13.84 -21.27
N ARG A 444 -0.44 14.24 -22.33
CA ARG A 444 -0.92 15.61 -22.53
C ARG A 444 -2.07 15.96 -21.59
N GLY A 445 -2.11 17.23 -21.20
CA GLY A 445 -3.18 17.78 -20.37
C GLY A 445 -3.08 17.31 -18.92
N TRP A 446 -4.00 17.81 -18.11
CA TRP A 446 -3.93 17.67 -16.66
C TRP A 446 -4.58 16.40 -16.14
N THR A 447 -3.89 15.76 -15.20
CA THR A 447 -4.46 14.72 -14.33
C THR A 447 -4.25 15.13 -12.88
N LEU A 448 -5.36 15.27 -12.15
CA LEU A 448 -5.36 15.52 -10.72
C LEU A 448 -5.85 14.28 -9.99
N PHE A 449 -5.11 13.82 -9.00
CA PHE A 449 -5.54 12.81 -8.04
C PHE A 449 -5.70 13.46 -6.67
N ALA A 450 -6.77 13.14 -5.93
CA ALA A 450 -6.98 13.65 -4.57
C ALA A 450 -7.52 12.58 -3.63
N THR A 451 -7.20 12.72 -2.34
CA THR A 451 -7.60 11.79 -1.28
C THR A 451 -8.42 12.50 -0.20
N TYR A 452 -9.54 11.88 0.17
CA TYR A 452 -10.43 12.28 1.26
C TYR A 452 -10.79 11.06 2.13
N SER A 453 -9.94 10.03 2.10
CA SER A 453 -10.12 8.72 2.70
C SER A 453 -10.22 8.72 4.23
N ALA A 454 -10.67 7.59 4.78
CA ALA A 454 -10.70 7.33 6.23
C ALA A 454 -9.76 6.22 6.69
N ASN A 455 -8.91 5.74 5.79
CA ASN A 455 -8.01 4.63 6.08
C ASN A 455 -7.10 5.03 7.23
N ARG A 456 -6.89 4.08 8.16
CA ARG A 456 -6.10 4.28 9.39
C ARG A 456 -4.84 3.43 9.44
N VAL A 457 -4.92 2.24 8.86
CA VAL A 457 -3.79 1.33 8.73
C VAL A 457 -2.93 1.84 7.58
N HIS A 458 -1.60 1.81 7.72
CA HIS A 458 -0.62 2.26 6.70
C HIS A 458 -0.91 3.62 6.04
N SER A 459 -1.63 4.50 6.74
CA SER A 459 -2.10 5.76 6.19
C SER A 459 -1.24 6.92 6.66
N ASN A 460 -1.07 7.91 5.77
CA ASN A 460 -0.41 9.16 6.10
C ASN A 460 -1.43 10.21 6.58
N ALA A 461 -0.93 11.27 7.22
CA ALA A 461 -1.70 12.42 7.66
C ALA A 461 -1.90 13.45 6.51
N ASP A 462 -2.45 12.97 5.40
CA ASP A 462 -2.42 13.55 4.06
C ASP A 462 -3.80 13.96 3.51
N LYS A 463 -4.81 14.11 4.37
CA LYS A 463 -6.18 14.28 3.88
C LYS A 463 -6.34 15.62 3.20
N LEU A 464 -7.17 15.62 2.16
CA LEU A 464 -7.34 16.72 1.21
C LEU A 464 -6.06 17.03 0.40
N SER A 465 -5.02 16.17 0.42
CA SER A 465 -3.85 16.28 -0.47
C SER A 465 -4.23 16.06 -1.93
N ILE A 466 -3.44 16.66 -2.83
CA ILE A 466 -3.53 16.44 -4.28
C ILE A 466 -2.17 16.01 -4.85
N GLN A 467 -2.24 15.24 -5.92
CA GLN A 467 -1.13 14.99 -6.84
C GLN A 467 -1.50 15.52 -8.22
N LEU A 468 -0.55 16.14 -8.92
CA LEU A 468 -0.83 16.81 -10.20
C LEU A 468 0.20 16.44 -11.27
N PHE A 469 -0.29 15.80 -12.34
CA PHE A 469 0.49 15.40 -13.50
C PHE A 469 0.06 16.20 -14.74
N ALA A 470 1.02 16.66 -15.53
CA ALA A 470 0.78 17.22 -16.86
C ALA A 470 2.00 17.11 -17.77
N ASP A 471 1.72 16.94 -19.05
CA ASP A 471 2.69 16.91 -20.15
C ASP A 471 3.92 16.04 -19.88
N GLY A 472 3.65 14.82 -19.40
CA GLY A 472 4.67 13.81 -19.15
C GLY A 472 5.38 13.90 -17.80
N HIS A 473 5.00 14.84 -16.92
CA HIS A 473 5.66 15.05 -15.62
C HIS A 473 4.70 15.14 -14.43
N LEU A 474 5.08 14.59 -13.28
CA LEU A 474 4.34 14.69 -12.02
C LEU A 474 4.80 15.94 -11.24
N TRP A 475 4.22 17.09 -11.57
CA TRP A 475 4.60 18.39 -11.02
C TRP A 475 4.38 18.54 -9.53
N LEU A 476 3.24 18.06 -9.00
CA LEU A 476 2.98 18.06 -7.55
C LEU A 476 2.95 16.61 -7.07
N PRO A 477 4.10 16.02 -6.71
CA PRO A 477 4.14 14.68 -6.13
C PRO A 477 3.68 14.70 -4.67
N ASP A 478 3.19 13.56 -4.19
CA ASP A 478 3.05 13.30 -2.76
C ASP A 478 4.31 12.55 -2.30
N LEU A 479 5.00 13.10 -1.30
CA LEU A 479 6.39 12.76 -1.01
C LEU A 479 6.55 11.90 0.22
N GLU A 480 7.56 11.04 0.17
CA GLU A 480 8.14 10.33 1.30
C GLU A 480 9.64 10.21 1.05
N ALA A 481 10.44 10.24 2.11
CA ALA A 481 11.88 10.00 2.05
C ALA A 481 12.16 8.50 2.14
N ARG A 482 13.12 8.01 1.34
CA ARG A 482 13.58 6.63 1.42
C ARG A 482 14.39 6.42 2.71
N SER A 483 14.21 5.26 3.31
CA SER A 483 14.94 4.81 4.49
C SER A 483 16.30 4.23 4.11
N SER A 484 17.33 4.58 4.87
CA SER A 484 18.63 3.89 4.87
C SER A 484 18.62 2.61 5.73
N GLU A 485 17.67 2.49 6.66
CA GLU A 485 17.46 1.25 7.42
C GLU A 485 16.91 0.12 6.54
N VAL A 486 17.32 -1.11 6.83
CA VAL A 486 16.93 -2.33 6.10
C VAL A 486 15.41 -2.55 6.09
N HIS A 487 14.74 -2.32 7.22
CA HIS A 487 13.29 -2.47 7.33
C HIS A 487 12.59 -1.11 7.34
N ALA A 488 12.13 -0.68 6.15
CA ALA A 488 11.55 0.65 5.95
C ALA A 488 10.30 0.94 6.79
N PHE A 489 9.47 -0.06 7.11
CA PHE A 489 8.25 0.15 7.90
C PHE A 489 8.55 0.61 9.34
N SER A 490 9.58 0.05 9.97
CA SER A 490 9.98 0.39 11.34
C SER A 490 11.02 1.51 11.40
N SER A 491 11.40 2.11 10.27
CA SER A 491 12.48 3.08 10.24
C SER A 491 12.11 4.39 10.91
N ARG A 492 13.14 5.10 11.38
CA ARG A 492 12.94 6.40 12.02
C ARG A 492 12.31 7.41 11.06
N VAL A 493 12.75 7.44 9.79
CA VAL A 493 12.19 8.37 8.80
C VAL A 493 10.72 8.08 8.52
N GLN A 494 10.30 6.82 8.50
CA GLN A 494 8.88 6.47 8.33
C GLN A 494 8.03 6.99 9.50
N ALA A 495 8.50 6.75 10.73
CA ALA A 495 7.77 7.12 11.94
C ALA A 495 7.74 8.63 12.20
N ARG A 496 8.79 9.36 11.80
CA ARG A 496 9.00 10.76 12.21
C ARG A 496 8.81 11.78 11.10
N LEU A 497 8.86 11.36 9.83
CA LEU A 497 8.68 12.23 8.67
C LEU A 497 7.54 11.75 7.77
N ASN A 498 7.65 10.57 7.15
CA ASN A 498 6.83 10.20 5.98
C ASN A 498 5.32 10.20 6.21
N ARG A 499 4.87 9.85 7.42
CA ARG A 499 3.43 9.88 7.78
C ARG A 499 2.91 11.26 8.20
N HIS A 500 3.76 12.28 8.27
CA HIS A 500 3.41 13.61 8.76
C HIS A 500 2.84 14.50 7.64
N THR A 501 1.85 15.34 7.96
CA THR A 501 1.22 16.33 7.06
C THR A 501 2.18 17.20 6.26
N ILE A 502 3.42 17.36 6.75
CA ILE A 502 4.41 18.22 6.12
C ILE A 502 4.88 17.68 4.77
N CYS A 503 4.74 16.38 4.53
CA CYS A 503 5.15 15.68 3.32
C CYS A 503 4.13 15.77 2.18
N HIS A 504 2.95 16.33 2.45
CA HIS A 504 1.80 16.24 1.55
C HIS A 504 1.35 17.63 1.07
N ASN A 505 0.71 17.68 -0.10
CA ASN A 505 0.25 18.93 -0.72
C ASN A 505 -1.09 19.36 -0.13
N THR A 506 -1.14 19.65 1.18
CA THR A 506 -2.37 19.95 1.92
C THR A 506 -2.17 21.09 2.92
N LEU A 507 -3.17 21.34 3.77
CA LEU A 507 -3.13 22.37 4.80
C LEU A 507 -2.58 21.81 6.12
N LEU A 508 -1.63 22.55 6.70
CA LEU A 508 -1.10 22.36 8.04
C LEU A 508 -1.62 23.48 8.95
N VAL A 509 -2.21 23.13 10.10
CA VAL A 509 -2.76 24.11 11.04
C VAL A 509 -1.96 24.13 12.34
N ASP A 510 -1.56 25.32 12.77
CA ASP A 510 -0.82 25.58 14.01
C ASP A 510 0.45 24.71 14.14
N ARG A 511 1.10 24.39 13.01
CA ARG A 511 2.25 23.47 12.90
C ARG A 511 2.00 22.06 13.45
N ARG A 512 0.74 21.62 13.48
CA ARG A 512 0.33 20.30 14.00
C ARG A 512 0.03 19.34 12.87
N ASN A 513 0.37 18.07 13.09
CA ASN A 513 -0.03 16.98 12.23
C ASN A 513 -1.57 16.84 12.17
N GLN A 514 -2.12 16.47 11.02
CA GLN A 514 -3.53 16.09 10.92
C GLN A 514 -3.80 14.84 11.77
N ARG A 515 -5.02 14.73 12.28
CA ARG A 515 -5.54 13.49 12.87
C ARG A 515 -6.07 12.57 11.78
N HIS A 516 -5.97 11.26 12.00
CA HIS A 516 -6.67 10.30 11.15
C HIS A 516 -8.18 10.41 11.39
N PRO A 517 -8.98 10.69 10.35
CA PRO A 517 -10.41 10.89 10.52
C PRO A 517 -11.10 9.57 10.87
N ARG A 518 -12.22 9.64 11.60
CA ARG A 518 -12.92 8.43 12.06
C ARG A 518 -13.78 7.81 10.97
N ARG A 519 -14.28 8.65 10.09
CA ARG A 519 -15.06 8.34 8.89
C ARG A 519 -14.47 9.12 7.73
N ARG A 520 -14.81 8.72 6.51
CA ARG A 520 -14.38 9.42 5.30
C ARG A 520 -14.81 10.88 5.38
N LEU A 521 -14.00 11.77 4.82
CA LEU A 521 -14.33 13.18 4.76
C LEU A 521 -15.47 13.44 3.76
N ASP A 522 -15.96 14.67 3.72
CA ASP A 522 -17.14 15.05 2.97
C ASP A 522 -16.81 15.22 1.49
N LEU A 523 -17.53 14.52 0.62
CA LEU A 523 -17.59 14.82 -0.82
C LEU A 523 -18.77 15.76 -1.04
N VAL A 524 -18.48 17.03 -1.33
CA VAL A 524 -19.51 18.07 -1.49
C VAL A 524 -19.99 18.15 -2.93
N GLU A 525 -19.08 18.12 -3.90
CA GLU A 525 -19.41 18.16 -5.33
C GLU A 525 -18.48 17.26 -6.15
N TYR A 526 -19.02 16.69 -7.23
CA TYR A 526 -18.25 16.02 -8.29
C TYR A 526 -18.94 16.23 -9.63
N HIS A 527 -18.25 16.87 -10.57
CA HIS A 527 -18.78 17.18 -11.90
C HIS A 527 -17.79 16.82 -13.01
N VAL A 528 -18.28 16.15 -14.04
CA VAL A 528 -17.52 15.78 -15.23
C VAL A 528 -18.28 16.31 -16.44
N LEU A 529 -17.89 17.47 -16.93
CA LEU A 529 -18.46 18.10 -18.12
C LEU A 529 -17.43 18.11 -19.27
N PRO A 530 -17.86 18.31 -20.53
CA PRO A 530 -16.93 18.62 -21.62
C PRO A 530 -16.11 19.88 -21.28
N GLY A 531 -14.78 19.77 -21.30
CA GLY A 531 -13.86 20.89 -21.05
C GLY A 531 -13.76 21.40 -19.60
N LEU A 532 -14.50 20.83 -18.65
CA LEU A 532 -14.41 21.18 -17.23
C LEU A 532 -14.72 19.97 -16.34
N LYS A 533 -13.78 19.63 -15.46
CA LYS A 533 -13.93 18.60 -14.43
C LYS A 533 -13.75 19.26 -13.06
N ARG A 534 -14.54 18.86 -12.06
CA ARG A 534 -14.50 19.48 -10.73
C ARG A 534 -14.72 18.47 -9.63
N VAL A 535 -14.04 18.68 -8.52
CA VAL A 535 -14.33 18.03 -7.24
C VAL A 535 -14.23 19.03 -6.10
N THR A 536 -15.12 18.91 -5.13
CA THR A 536 -15.09 19.64 -3.86
C THR A 536 -15.12 18.63 -2.73
N ILE A 537 -14.06 18.58 -1.93
CA ILE A 537 -13.90 17.70 -0.77
C ILE A 537 -13.56 18.52 0.47
N GLY A 538 -14.01 18.11 1.66
CA GLY A 538 -13.78 18.90 2.86
C GLY A 538 -13.89 18.11 4.16
N ASP A 539 -13.25 18.64 5.20
CA ASP A 539 -13.54 18.28 6.58
C ASP A 539 -14.49 19.33 7.15
N LEU A 540 -15.80 19.08 7.03
CA LEU A 540 -16.81 20.04 7.47
C LEU A 540 -17.06 19.96 8.99
N SER A 541 -16.44 19.00 9.67
CA SER A 541 -16.70 18.66 11.07
C SER A 541 -15.49 18.81 12.01
N GLY A 542 -14.32 19.17 11.49
CA GLY A 542 -13.09 19.30 12.27
C GLY A 542 -12.54 17.96 12.78
N GLN A 543 -12.60 16.91 11.96
CA GLN A 543 -11.98 15.62 12.23
C GLN A 543 -10.44 15.70 12.18
N LEU A 544 -9.89 16.46 11.25
CA LEU A 544 -8.44 16.58 11.03
C LEU A 544 -7.80 17.47 12.09
N TYR A 545 -8.44 18.59 12.39
CA TYR A 545 -8.02 19.56 13.40
C TYR A 545 -9.21 19.98 14.26
N PRO A 546 -9.09 19.95 15.60
CA PRO A 546 -10.14 20.42 16.49
C PRO A 546 -10.57 21.83 16.13
N HIS A 547 -11.88 22.02 15.99
CA HIS A 547 -12.48 23.33 15.76
C HIS A 547 -12.02 24.02 14.47
N VAL A 548 -11.55 23.29 13.46
CA VAL A 548 -11.21 23.86 12.16
C VAL A 548 -11.94 23.11 11.07
N ARG A 549 -12.71 23.82 10.25
CA ARG A 549 -13.29 23.26 9.02
C ARG A 549 -12.38 23.59 7.86
N GLN A 550 -12.39 22.70 6.88
CA GLN A 550 -11.55 22.81 5.70
C GLN A 550 -12.33 22.38 4.47
N LEU A 551 -12.15 23.07 3.36
CA LEU A 551 -12.79 22.75 2.08
C LEU A 551 -11.80 23.00 0.95
N ARG A 552 -11.63 22.02 0.07
CA ARG A 552 -10.78 22.13 -1.11
C ARG A 552 -11.59 21.85 -2.37
N THR A 553 -11.58 22.80 -3.29
CA THR A 553 -12.20 22.69 -4.61
C THR A 553 -11.13 22.69 -5.67
N CYS A 554 -11.09 21.64 -6.49
CA CYS A 554 -10.19 21.52 -7.62
C CYS A 554 -10.99 21.49 -8.92
N ILE A 555 -10.62 22.33 -9.89
CA ILE A 555 -11.22 22.42 -11.21
C ILE A 555 -10.14 22.17 -12.25
N VAL A 556 -10.31 21.11 -13.03
CA VAL A 556 -9.40 20.72 -14.11
C VAL A 556 -10.01 21.09 -15.45
N ARG A 557 -9.25 21.86 -16.24
CA ARG A 557 -9.52 22.15 -17.66
C ARG A 557 -8.29 21.73 -18.47
N GLU A 558 -8.38 21.79 -19.79
CA GLU A 558 -7.25 21.46 -20.67
C GLU A 558 -6.05 22.39 -20.46
N GLY A 559 -6.29 23.71 -20.40
CA GLY A 559 -5.21 24.71 -20.29
C GLY A 559 -4.71 25.02 -18.88
N TYR A 560 -5.47 24.69 -17.83
CA TYR A 560 -5.07 24.98 -16.45
C TYR A 560 -5.83 24.13 -15.42
N VAL A 561 -5.29 24.12 -14.20
CA VAL A 561 -5.99 23.65 -13.00
C VAL A 561 -6.15 24.80 -12.02
N LEU A 562 -7.37 24.99 -11.51
CA LEU A 562 -7.69 25.92 -10.41
C LEU A 562 -7.88 25.13 -9.12
N ASP A 563 -7.20 25.53 -8.06
CA ASP A 563 -7.22 24.89 -6.74
C ASP A 563 -7.50 25.93 -5.67
N VAL A 564 -8.63 25.79 -4.98
CA VAL A 564 -9.11 26.72 -3.95
C VAL A 564 -9.25 25.98 -2.63
N PHE A 565 -8.46 26.40 -1.64
CA PHE A 565 -8.43 25.81 -0.31
C PHE A 565 -8.90 26.83 0.71
N GLN A 566 -10.03 26.56 1.36
CA GLN A 566 -10.64 27.39 2.41
C GLN A 566 -10.47 26.71 3.77
N ALA A 567 -10.24 27.50 4.81
CA ALA A 567 -10.27 27.03 6.19
C ALA A 567 -10.82 28.11 7.13
N ASN A 568 -11.60 27.69 8.12
CA ASN A 568 -12.07 28.57 9.18
C ASN A 568 -12.17 27.85 10.52
N ARG A 569 -12.08 28.61 11.62
CA ARG A 569 -12.28 28.08 12.96
C ARG A 569 -13.76 28.05 13.35
N ILE A 570 -14.19 26.91 13.89
CA ILE A 570 -15.52 26.68 14.47
C ILE A 570 -15.56 27.27 15.88
N ARG A 571 -16.51 28.17 16.15
CA ARG A 571 -16.90 28.58 17.52
C ARG A 571 -15.77 29.11 18.41
N SER A 572 -14.73 29.73 17.85
CA SER A 572 -13.74 30.47 18.63
C SER A 572 -13.84 31.96 18.33
N HIS A 573 -14.18 32.75 19.36
CA HIS A 573 -14.23 34.22 19.33
C HIS A 573 -12.84 34.84 19.03
N GLY A 574 -12.43 34.84 17.75
CA GLY A 574 -11.33 35.68 17.27
C GLY A 574 -9.90 35.24 17.60
N THR A 575 -9.65 33.99 18.04
CA THR A 575 -8.26 33.50 18.16
C THR A 575 -7.75 33.07 16.78
N PRO A 576 -6.74 33.74 16.20
CA PRO A 576 -6.19 33.35 14.91
C PRO A 576 -5.46 32.01 15.01
N SER A 577 -5.47 31.26 13.90
CA SER A 577 -4.65 30.08 13.69
C SER A 577 -3.59 30.37 12.65
N ARG A 578 -2.46 29.68 12.75
CA ARG A 578 -1.47 29.68 11.68
C ARG A 578 -1.82 28.63 10.65
N LEU A 579 -2.32 29.07 9.50
CA LEU A 579 -2.65 28.23 8.35
C LEU A 579 -1.43 28.19 7.43
N ALA A 580 -0.90 27.00 7.13
CA ALA A 580 0.20 26.83 6.19
C ALA A 580 -0.22 25.88 5.05
N TRP A 581 -0.37 26.41 3.84
CA TRP A 581 -0.65 25.60 2.66
C TRP A 581 0.65 25.12 2.03
N LEU A 582 0.82 23.81 1.97
CA LEU A 582 2.05 23.14 1.57
C LEU A 582 1.96 22.69 0.12
N LEU A 583 3.01 22.95 -0.67
CA LEU A 583 3.18 22.44 -2.02
C LEU A 583 4.62 21.92 -2.21
N HIS A 584 4.73 20.68 -2.66
CA HIS A 584 5.97 20.07 -3.14
C HIS A 584 5.94 20.11 -4.67
N ILE A 585 6.98 20.67 -5.27
CA ILE A 585 7.00 20.93 -6.71
C ILE A 585 8.24 20.29 -7.30
N ASP A 586 8.06 19.23 -8.09
CA ASP A 586 9.16 18.55 -8.77
C ASP A 586 9.59 19.35 -10.01
N GLY A 587 10.59 20.20 -9.84
CA GLY A 587 11.17 21.00 -10.91
C GLY A 587 12.25 21.93 -10.39
N THR A 588 13.09 22.44 -11.28
CA THR A 588 14.12 23.42 -10.91
C THR A 588 13.49 24.81 -10.85
N PRO A 589 13.58 25.53 -9.70
CA PRO A 589 13.07 26.89 -9.59
C PRO A 589 13.70 27.85 -10.60
N GLY A 590 12.87 28.59 -11.32
CA GLY A 590 13.26 29.65 -12.25
C GLY A 590 12.84 31.02 -11.74
N ASN A 591 12.16 31.79 -12.60
CA ASN A 591 11.70 33.14 -12.27
C ASN A 591 10.55 33.11 -11.24
N SER A 592 10.51 34.10 -10.34
CA SER A 592 9.39 34.28 -9.43
C SER A 592 9.08 35.76 -9.18
N SER A 593 7.90 36.05 -8.64
CA SER A 593 7.44 37.41 -8.32
C SER A 593 8.10 38.03 -7.11
N MET A 594 8.93 37.28 -6.38
CA MET A 594 9.54 37.70 -5.13
C MET A 594 11.03 37.39 -5.14
N PRO A 595 11.88 38.22 -4.50
CA PRO A 595 13.28 37.90 -4.35
C PRO A 595 13.50 36.61 -3.53
N PRO A 596 14.74 36.07 -3.52
CA PRO A 596 15.14 35.05 -2.56
C PRO A 596 14.81 35.49 -1.13
N GLY A 597 14.31 34.56 -0.33
CA GLY A 597 14.00 34.83 1.08
C GLY A 597 15.27 35.01 1.92
N ARG A 598 15.11 35.55 3.12
CA ARG A 598 16.17 35.55 4.15
C ARG A 598 16.28 34.16 4.78
N GLY A 599 17.48 33.77 5.18
CA GLY A 599 17.69 32.55 5.97
C GLY A 599 16.76 32.52 7.18
N PHE A 600 16.18 31.36 7.48
CA PHE A 600 15.15 31.22 8.50
C PHE A 600 15.26 29.87 9.20
N ASP A 601 15.38 29.86 10.52
CA ASP A 601 15.46 28.61 11.27
C ASP A 601 14.08 28.00 11.49
N LEU A 602 13.93 26.76 11.04
CA LEU A 602 12.80 25.92 11.42
C LEU A 602 13.03 25.29 12.81
N PRO A 603 11.98 24.80 13.49
CA PRO A 603 12.15 24.07 14.74
C PRO A 603 13.18 22.94 14.61
N ALA A 604 14.01 22.73 15.64
CA ALA A 604 15.04 21.69 15.62
C ALA A 604 14.50 20.26 15.79
N ALA A 605 13.21 20.11 16.13
CA ALA A 605 12.58 18.82 16.35
C ALA A 605 11.95 18.25 15.07
N ASP A 606 11.93 16.93 14.96
CA ASP A 606 11.25 16.20 13.89
C ASP A 606 9.76 16.63 13.81
N PRO A 607 9.17 16.79 12.61
CA PRO A 607 9.75 16.52 11.29
C PRO A 607 10.56 17.69 10.71
N TRP A 608 10.60 18.85 11.37
CA TRP A 608 11.13 20.10 10.80
C TRP A 608 12.64 20.07 10.56
N SER A 609 13.37 19.32 11.37
CA SER A 609 14.79 19.02 11.26
C SER A 609 15.19 18.39 9.91
N TYR A 610 14.26 17.72 9.22
CA TYR A 610 14.52 17.10 7.92
C TYR A 610 14.49 18.10 6.76
N LEU A 611 13.93 19.30 6.96
CA LEU A 611 13.79 20.28 5.89
C LEU A 611 15.08 21.07 5.66
N ILE A 612 15.48 21.19 4.41
CA ILE A 612 16.81 21.66 4.02
C ILE A 612 16.76 23.11 3.54
N ARG A 613 17.71 23.91 4.01
CA ARG A 613 17.93 25.32 3.60
C ARG A 613 16.66 26.18 3.59
N PRO A 614 15.90 26.23 4.71
CA PRO A 614 14.73 27.11 4.82
C PRO A 614 15.06 28.60 4.63
N THR A 615 14.25 29.26 3.82
CA THR A 615 14.23 30.72 3.66
C THR A 615 12.82 31.25 3.82
N LYS A 616 12.70 32.51 4.26
CA LYS A 616 11.42 33.18 4.51
C LYS A 616 11.34 34.52 3.78
N ALA A 617 10.17 34.85 3.24
CA ALA A 617 9.87 36.16 2.67
C ALA A 617 8.44 36.61 3.04
N ASP A 618 8.20 37.92 3.03
CA ASP A 618 6.89 38.49 3.36
C ASP A 618 5.99 38.38 2.12
N LEU A 619 4.86 37.68 2.23
CA LEU A 619 3.92 37.41 1.15
C LEU A 619 2.88 38.55 1.04
N PRO A 620 2.84 39.34 -0.04
CA PRO A 620 1.93 40.48 -0.16
C PRO A 620 0.47 40.10 -0.49
N GLY A 621 0.12 38.82 -0.45
CA GLY A 621 -1.19 38.30 -0.84
C GLY A 621 -1.24 37.67 -2.24
N ARG A 622 -0.17 37.82 -3.03
CA ARG A 622 -0.02 37.22 -4.36
C ARG A 622 1.41 36.74 -4.59
N TYR A 623 1.54 35.65 -5.32
CA TYR A 623 2.83 35.06 -5.67
C TYR A 623 2.76 34.40 -7.03
N TRP A 624 3.85 34.42 -7.80
CA TRP A 624 4.01 33.50 -8.92
C TRP A 624 5.42 32.96 -9.02
N GLU A 625 5.55 31.76 -9.56
CA GLU A 625 6.82 31.09 -9.83
C GLU A 625 6.72 30.27 -11.11
N VAL A 626 7.82 30.21 -11.86
CA VAL A 626 8.01 29.29 -12.99
C VAL A 626 9.11 28.32 -12.61
N LEU A 627 8.85 27.02 -12.77
CA LEU A 627 9.78 25.93 -12.56
C LEU A 627 9.97 25.17 -13.87
N CYS A 628 11.11 24.52 -14.04
CA CYS A 628 11.45 23.80 -15.26
C CYS A 628 11.78 22.32 -14.97
N HIS A 629 11.34 21.43 -15.84
CA HIS A 629 11.76 20.03 -15.88
C HIS A 629 11.97 19.62 -17.34
N GLY A 630 13.22 19.36 -17.73
CA GLY A 630 13.57 19.15 -19.13
C GLY A 630 13.19 20.36 -19.99
N ARG A 631 12.29 20.16 -20.96
CA ARG A 631 11.76 21.21 -21.84
C ARG A 631 10.43 21.82 -21.37
N GLN A 632 9.88 21.30 -20.27
CA GLN A 632 8.58 21.71 -19.79
C GLN A 632 8.74 22.80 -18.73
N HIS A 633 7.88 23.80 -18.82
CA HIS A 633 7.75 24.89 -17.87
C HIS A 633 6.42 24.75 -17.12
N PHE A 634 6.51 24.73 -15.79
CA PHE A 634 5.37 24.77 -14.90
C PHE A 634 5.27 26.14 -14.26
N ARG A 635 4.10 26.76 -14.37
CA ARG A 635 3.80 28.03 -13.74
C ARG A 635 2.73 27.84 -12.68
N LEU A 636 2.99 28.44 -11.52
CA LEU A 636 2.07 28.55 -10.40
C LEU A 636 1.81 30.03 -10.13
N ASP A 637 0.56 30.46 -10.23
CA ASP A 637 0.08 31.76 -9.73
C ASP A 637 -0.79 31.53 -8.50
N VAL A 638 -0.47 32.17 -7.37
CA VAL A 638 -1.15 32.04 -6.07
C VAL A 638 -1.73 33.38 -5.63
N ALA A 639 -2.94 33.33 -5.08
CA ALA A 639 -3.56 34.40 -4.33
C ALA A 639 -3.99 33.90 -2.94
N THR A 640 -3.94 34.78 -1.95
CA THR A 640 -4.39 34.49 -0.58
C THR A 640 -5.37 35.55 -0.11
N SER A 641 -6.19 35.22 0.90
CA SER A 641 -7.15 36.15 1.50
C SER A 641 -6.47 37.37 2.11
N ASP A 642 -5.29 37.16 2.70
CA ASP A 642 -4.54 38.15 3.47
C ASP A 642 -3.05 38.10 3.10
N PRO A 643 -2.28 39.17 3.33
CA PRO A 643 -0.83 39.09 3.37
C PRO A 643 -0.35 38.10 4.45
N GLY A 644 0.86 37.57 4.28
CA GLY A 644 1.41 36.56 5.18
C GLY A 644 2.89 36.31 4.98
N GLU A 645 3.31 35.04 5.06
CA GLU A 645 4.70 34.64 4.88
C GLU A 645 4.80 33.51 3.84
N LEU A 646 5.85 33.54 3.01
CA LEU A 646 6.25 32.44 2.15
C LEU A 646 7.53 31.82 2.71
N ILE A 647 7.46 30.54 3.06
CA ILE A 647 8.63 29.73 3.41
C ILE A 647 9.00 28.87 2.20
N ARG A 648 10.29 28.83 1.86
CA ARG A 648 10.85 27.96 0.82
C ARG A 648 11.93 27.07 1.44
N CYS A 649 11.87 25.77 1.19
CA CYS A 649 12.86 24.79 1.66
C CYS A 649 12.95 23.62 0.66
N GLY A 650 13.91 22.73 0.87
CA GLY A 650 13.98 21.43 0.20
C GLY A 650 13.41 20.32 1.08
N PHE A 651 12.56 19.47 0.51
CA PHE A 651 12.15 18.21 1.11
C PHE A 651 13.13 17.10 0.71
N PRO A 652 13.67 16.32 1.64
CA PRO A 652 14.69 15.30 1.32
C PRO A 652 14.08 14.05 0.66
N LEU A 653 14.75 13.50 -0.35
CA LEU A 653 14.33 12.25 -1.02
C LEU A 653 14.77 10.97 -0.30
N ASP A 654 15.68 11.07 0.67
CA ASP A 654 16.11 10.01 1.56
C ASP A 654 16.64 10.59 2.89
N ASP A 655 16.94 9.71 3.85
CA ASP A 655 17.43 10.09 5.18
C ASP A 655 18.97 10.12 5.30
N SER A 656 19.68 10.23 4.17
CA SER A 656 21.14 10.41 4.18
C SER A 656 21.56 11.81 4.66
N ASP A 657 22.85 11.97 4.95
CA ASP A 657 23.41 13.26 5.42
C ASP A 657 23.38 14.37 4.36
N SER A 658 23.22 14.03 3.08
CA SER A 658 23.22 14.98 1.96
C SER A 658 22.25 14.53 0.87
N PRO A 659 20.93 14.53 1.17
CA PRO A 659 19.94 13.99 0.26
C PRO A 659 19.68 14.96 -0.87
N ASP A 660 19.33 14.43 -2.04
CA ASP A 660 18.66 15.22 -3.07
C ASP A 660 17.33 15.76 -2.53
N VAL A 661 16.92 16.93 -3.02
CA VAL A 661 15.74 17.62 -2.51
C VAL A 661 14.73 17.98 -3.57
N VAL A 662 13.44 17.87 -3.22
CA VAL A 662 12.33 18.44 -3.98
C VAL A 662 11.99 19.82 -3.40
N PRO A 663 11.89 20.88 -4.21
CA PRO A 663 11.44 22.18 -3.73
C PRO A 663 10.08 22.14 -3.05
N MET A 664 9.99 22.74 -1.87
CA MET A 664 8.77 22.88 -1.09
C MET A 664 8.45 24.36 -0.87
N ARG A 665 7.17 24.70 -0.92
CA ARG A 665 6.62 26.03 -0.61
C ARG A 665 5.60 25.90 0.52
N MET A 666 5.65 26.81 1.47
CA MET A 666 4.62 26.96 2.51
C MET A 666 4.09 28.39 2.48
N PHE A 667 2.83 28.54 2.12
CA PHE A 667 2.12 29.82 2.18
C PHE A 667 1.44 29.93 3.55
N CYS A 668 1.91 30.83 4.40
CA CYS A 668 1.46 30.96 5.78
C CYS A 668 0.59 32.20 5.98
N LEU A 669 -0.58 32.03 6.59
CA LEU A 669 -1.48 33.10 7.04
C LEU A 669 -1.76 32.93 8.53
N ASP A 670 -1.79 34.03 9.27
CA ASP A 670 -2.21 34.04 10.68
C ASP A 670 -3.62 34.65 10.78
N THR A 671 -4.65 33.80 10.69
CA THR A 671 -6.06 34.23 10.58
C THR A 671 -7.03 33.22 11.22
N SER A 672 -8.24 33.67 11.58
CA SER A 672 -9.34 32.79 12.02
C SER A 672 -10.14 32.19 10.87
N GLU A 673 -10.12 32.85 9.71
CA GLU A 673 -10.76 32.44 8.47
C GLU A 673 -9.92 32.92 7.30
N GLY A 674 -9.58 32.01 6.39
CA GLY A 674 -8.71 32.34 5.27
C GLY A 674 -8.89 31.38 4.11
N TRP A 675 -8.38 31.82 2.96
CA TRP A 675 -8.36 31.00 1.76
C TRP A 675 -7.06 31.18 0.99
N PHE A 676 -6.73 30.14 0.25
CA PHE A 676 -5.67 30.11 -0.75
C PHE A 676 -6.29 29.71 -2.09
N ALA A 677 -5.81 30.31 -3.17
CA ALA A 677 -6.19 29.94 -4.52
C ALA A 677 -4.94 29.87 -5.40
N ALA A 678 -4.81 28.80 -6.19
CA ALA A 678 -3.73 28.62 -7.15
C ALA A 678 -4.28 28.32 -8.54
N VAL A 679 -3.59 28.84 -9.55
CA VAL A 679 -3.73 28.41 -10.95
C VAL A 679 -2.42 27.77 -11.37
N TYR A 680 -2.51 26.52 -11.83
CA TYR A 680 -1.39 25.75 -12.36
C TYR A 680 -1.48 25.71 -13.89
N GLN A 681 -0.39 26.04 -14.56
CA GLN A 681 -0.22 25.98 -16.01
C GLN A 681 1.07 25.25 -16.37
N CYS A 682 1.10 24.56 -17.52
CA CYS A 682 2.25 23.81 -18.00
C CYS A 682 2.33 23.94 -19.52
N GLY A 683 3.55 23.93 -20.05
CA GLY A 683 3.78 23.93 -21.49
C GLY A 683 5.27 23.90 -21.85
N PRO A 684 5.60 23.83 -23.15
CA PRO A 684 6.98 23.84 -23.65
C PRO A 684 7.65 25.21 -23.56
N GLU A 685 6.86 26.27 -23.33
CA GLU A 685 7.32 27.64 -23.09
C GLU A 685 6.78 28.11 -21.74
N PRO A 686 7.41 29.09 -21.08
CA PRO A 686 6.89 29.68 -19.85
C PRO A 686 5.42 30.12 -20.03
N PRO A 687 4.47 29.51 -19.30
CA PRO A 687 3.06 29.86 -19.46
C PRO A 687 2.78 31.34 -19.15
N PRO A 688 1.77 31.95 -19.79
CA PRO A 688 1.39 33.35 -19.52
C PRO A 688 0.87 33.50 -18.08
N ALA A 689 0.94 34.72 -17.56
CA ALA A 689 0.48 35.02 -16.21
C ALA A 689 -1.03 34.81 -16.03
N ALA A 690 -1.42 34.13 -14.95
CA ALA A 690 -2.80 34.08 -14.50
C ALA A 690 -3.08 35.13 -13.42
N ARG A 691 -4.24 35.79 -13.51
CA ARG A 691 -4.77 36.62 -12.41
C ARG A 691 -5.98 35.96 -11.80
N ILE A 692 -5.93 35.79 -10.48
CA ILE A 692 -7.01 35.20 -9.70
C ILE A 692 -7.74 36.32 -8.95
N ARG A 693 -9.08 36.33 -9.01
CA ARG A 693 -9.93 37.20 -8.18
C ARG A 693 -11.06 36.38 -7.57
N LEU A 694 -11.21 36.47 -6.26
CA LEU A 694 -12.33 35.89 -5.54
C LEU A 694 -13.25 37.02 -5.08
N SER A 695 -14.54 36.86 -5.30
CA SER A 695 -15.58 37.78 -4.83
C SER A 695 -16.80 36.99 -4.37
N ALA A 696 -17.57 37.54 -3.43
CA ALA A 696 -18.83 36.93 -3.00
C ALA A 696 -19.72 36.68 -4.23
N GLY A 697 -20.23 35.47 -4.36
CA GLY A 697 -21.18 35.07 -5.38
C GLY A 697 -22.59 34.90 -4.81
N GLU A 698 -23.50 34.39 -5.62
CA GLU A 698 -24.87 34.08 -5.21
C GLU A 698 -24.95 32.71 -4.53
N LEU A 699 -25.99 32.52 -3.68
CA LEU A 699 -26.37 31.23 -3.12
C LEU A 699 -25.25 30.53 -2.35
N GLY A 700 -24.47 31.28 -1.56
CA GLY A 700 -23.42 30.74 -0.71
C GLY A 700 -22.21 30.17 -1.46
N ASN A 701 -21.88 30.77 -2.60
CA ASN A 701 -20.70 30.41 -3.39
C ASN A 701 -19.76 31.61 -3.52
N TRP A 702 -18.46 31.33 -3.60
CA TRP A 702 -17.49 32.25 -4.18
C TRP A 702 -17.60 32.28 -5.70
N LEU A 703 -17.49 33.47 -6.29
CA LEU A 703 -17.19 33.65 -7.71
C LEU A 703 -15.67 33.82 -7.87
N VAL A 704 -15.02 32.79 -8.42
CA VAL A 704 -13.60 32.78 -8.72
C VAL A 704 -13.39 33.11 -10.19
N THR A 705 -12.84 34.29 -10.47
CA THR A 705 -12.43 34.69 -11.82
C THR A 705 -10.96 34.37 -12.03
N VAL A 706 -10.66 33.67 -13.12
CA VAL A 706 -9.29 33.41 -13.62
C VAL A 706 -9.12 34.14 -14.96
N GLU A 707 -8.13 35.01 -15.07
CA GLU A 707 -7.78 35.73 -16.29
C GLU A 707 -6.40 35.24 -16.78
N ILE A 708 -6.34 34.66 -17.98
CA ILE A 708 -5.10 34.15 -18.61
C ILE A 708 -5.10 34.67 -20.04
N ASP A 709 -4.04 35.39 -20.43
CA ASP A 709 -3.87 35.92 -21.79
C ASP A 709 -5.11 36.68 -22.32
N GLY A 710 -5.68 37.54 -21.48
CA GLY A 710 -6.90 38.32 -21.79
C GLY A 710 -8.21 37.52 -21.78
N GLN A 711 -8.17 36.19 -21.72
CA GLN A 711 -9.36 35.35 -21.57
C GLN A 711 -9.79 35.29 -20.12
N ARG A 712 -11.11 35.45 -19.88
CA ARG A 712 -11.70 35.44 -18.54
C ARG A 712 -12.58 34.20 -18.35
N PHE A 713 -12.27 33.43 -17.32
CA PHE A 713 -13.03 32.27 -16.87
C PHE A 713 -13.66 32.57 -15.51
N ALA A 714 -14.92 32.16 -15.32
CA ALA A 714 -15.65 32.35 -14.07
C ALA A 714 -16.11 31.01 -13.52
N HIS A 715 -15.75 30.73 -12.27
CA HIS A 715 -16.11 29.50 -11.57
C HIS A 715 -16.89 29.81 -10.31
N ARG A 716 -18.02 29.14 -10.11
CA ARG A 716 -18.73 29.12 -8.83
C ARG A 716 -18.14 28.00 -7.98
N VAL A 717 -17.70 28.33 -6.78
CA VAL A 717 -17.07 27.41 -5.82
C VAL A 717 -17.83 27.52 -4.49
N PRO A 718 -18.22 26.40 -3.85
CA PRO A 718 -18.92 26.46 -2.56
C PRO A 718 -18.12 27.23 -1.51
N GLN A 719 -18.79 28.10 -0.76
CA GLN A 719 -18.19 28.86 0.33
C GLN A 719 -18.29 28.09 1.64
N LEU A 720 -17.16 27.85 2.30
CA LEU A 720 -17.11 27.02 3.51
C LEU A 720 -17.96 27.60 4.65
N SER A 721 -18.00 28.92 4.81
CA SER A 721 -18.81 29.59 5.85
C SER A 721 -20.32 29.39 5.66
N GLU A 722 -20.76 29.13 4.43
CA GLU A 722 -22.17 28.99 4.06
C GLU A 722 -22.63 27.53 4.08
N LEU A 723 -21.69 26.58 4.10
CA LEU A 723 -22.03 25.16 4.27
C LEU A 723 -22.50 24.91 5.71
N PRO A 724 -23.57 24.12 5.90
CA PRO A 724 -24.11 23.86 7.23
C PRO A 724 -23.05 23.25 8.16
N GLU A 725 -23.06 23.69 9.42
CA GLU A 725 -22.36 22.94 10.46
C GLU A 725 -23.04 21.57 10.60
N PRO A 726 -22.28 20.46 10.67
CA PRO A 726 -22.88 19.15 10.87
C PRO A 726 -23.71 19.13 12.16
N VAL A 727 -24.95 18.65 12.06
CA VAL A 727 -25.81 18.37 13.22
C VAL A 727 -25.09 17.30 14.06
N ARG A 728 -24.86 17.60 15.34
CA ARG A 728 -24.10 16.72 16.25
C ARG A 728 -24.81 15.41 16.55
#